data_AF-A0A955RK87-F1
#
_entry.id   AF-A0A955RK87-F1
#
_cell.length_a   1.000
_cell.length_b   1.000
_cell.length_c   1.000
_cell.angle_alpha   90.00
_cell.angle_beta   90.00
_cell.angle_gamma   90.00
#
_symmetry.space_group_name_H-M   'P 1'
#
loop_
_entity.id
_entity.type
_entity.pdbx_description
1 polymer ?
#
loop_
_entity_poly.entity_id
_entity_poly.type
_entity_poly.pdbx_seq_one_letter_code
_entity_poly.pdbx_strand_id
1 'polypeptide(L)'
;MLLLLGLVLNKPAPKEVRATNGNDWGIAFGVGSVQTNNRAIASTSDGGLVTAGYTKAGAYYNTLITKVYPDGSEAWSKSYGQSFANYYPTDIIVVEDGYLVTGYSNANGNDDFWVMKINFNGVVQWQYVYGGTSIDRAYEIASYGSIYIVVGSTLSFGNSNYTPWLIEIDSNGTLVNQFKYTGSVLSHAYAIDVVGSDIFLAGSYKAGGSSTPAWVMKLDTSLTPVWEFMIGSGNSNFNDITHDDSGNLYLTGQTTAYGSGNADVWTMKLNSSGAILWQNVLGKTGLDKGLGIELDSNGDVIVAGWGTPTTPTANGFVAKLSGSSGSIIWQKALTGYKSGFECLTLTDEGIVPAGWINDYFGGSQTTIKHSIAFLLDENGNSGSSMTNPALTGQSTSATTYTLSSVRSATNATAVSISPIEANTQVDYYWFEGEEWGCDVPDTVDTDGDALPDVWETCGVDTNGDSILENNELRHIGADPNVKDIFIEVDWMECDQASDPTCPDTTFTHQPNQSWICEVAEAFARTETQGIAKEAINLHVDFGPNSLHTCGGTETFGIYSGGNALPWQEVFTLTVTDNQMLEYNAIRATEFETSREGIFHYFIIVHEGAGKMAIGVARSGNRIELIENPDGTTQTNEAVFREGSDSVIFAFGNVGQNNYDGSDQDRAGIFMHELGHNLGLTHHCESMSSSNGAPNCISVMNYNYTVTGVYGDGAWGYLDYSPFTGILELNETALLESSGIISGTVDLSTTAIRFFCDGDPNDPVEIISPTGSIDWNCDGQIDSTAISADISNENVNDVFFGNFNEWNNLVFSGGEIGLDN
;
A
#
# COMPACT_ATOMS: atom_id res chain seq x y z
N MET A 1 35.60 -12.70 -26.89
CA MET A 1 34.77 -13.30 -27.95
C MET A 1 33.38 -13.43 -27.34
N LEU A 2 32.62 -12.33 -27.37
CA LEU A 2 31.25 -12.26 -26.83
C LEU A 2 30.33 -12.99 -27.81
N LEU A 3 29.58 -13.98 -27.32
CA LEU A 3 28.39 -14.51 -27.98
C LEU A 3 27.19 -13.88 -27.26
N LEU A 4 26.65 -12.81 -27.85
CA LEU A 4 25.26 -12.39 -27.61
C LEU A 4 24.37 -13.36 -28.41
N LEU A 5 23.70 -14.27 -27.72
CA LEU A 5 22.53 -14.96 -28.25
C LEU A 5 21.32 -14.14 -27.83
N GLY A 6 20.75 -13.37 -28.77
CA GLY A 6 19.49 -12.69 -28.59
C GLY A 6 18.36 -13.71 -28.56
N LEU A 7 17.84 -13.98 -27.38
CA LEU A 7 16.47 -14.46 -27.19
C LEU A 7 15.59 -13.21 -27.09
N VAL A 8 14.69 -13.02 -28.07
CA VAL A 8 13.52 -12.17 -27.89
C VAL A 8 12.46 -13.07 -27.27
N LEU A 9 12.34 -13.04 -25.94
CA LEU A 9 11.22 -13.61 -25.20
C LEU A 9 10.05 -12.59 -25.28
N ASN A 10 8.88 -13.03 -25.73
CA ASN A 10 7.81 -12.14 -26.22
C ASN A 10 6.76 -11.69 -25.21
N LYS A 11 6.94 -12.00 -23.92
CA LYS A 11 6.48 -11.13 -22.84
C LYS A 11 7.72 -10.96 -21.94
N PRO A 12 8.08 -9.72 -21.59
CA PRO A 12 9.30 -9.48 -20.82
C PRO A 12 9.18 -10.24 -19.49
N ALA A 13 10.32 -10.71 -18.97
CA ALA A 13 10.42 -11.00 -17.55
C ALA A 13 9.88 -9.80 -16.75
N PRO A 14 9.36 -10.01 -15.52
CA PRO A 14 8.88 -8.96 -14.61
C PRO A 14 9.62 -7.63 -14.81
N LYS A 15 8.95 -6.61 -15.38
CA LYS A 15 9.59 -5.32 -15.71
C LYS A 15 9.62 -4.43 -14.47
N GLU A 16 10.78 -3.85 -14.17
CA GLU A 16 10.88 -2.81 -13.15
C GLU A 16 9.96 -1.64 -13.52
N VAL A 17 8.88 -1.48 -12.78
CA VAL A 17 8.09 -0.24 -12.78
C VAL A 17 8.78 0.69 -11.79
N ARG A 18 9.36 1.79 -12.25
CA ARG A 18 9.98 2.79 -11.36
C ARG A 18 8.98 3.90 -11.07
N ALA A 19 9.03 4.45 -9.86
CA ALA A 19 8.28 5.66 -9.51
C ALA A 19 8.55 6.77 -10.55
N THR A 20 7.48 7.40 -11.05
CA THR A 20 7.59 8.43 -12.08
C THR A 20 8.36 9.63 -11.50
N ASN A 21 9.46 10.03 -12.15
CA ASN A 21 10.25 11.21 -11.73
C ASN A 21 9.56 12.55 -12.12
N GLY A 22 8.24 12.64 -11.95
CA GLY A 22 7.44 13.82 -12.34
C GLY A 22 7.18 13.95 -13.85
N ASN A 23 7.29 12.86 -14.62
CA ASN A 23 7.08 12.83 -16.08
C ASN A 23 5.70 12.28 -16.48
N ASP A 24 4.66 12.55 -15.70
CA ASP A 24 3.33 12.00 -15.98
C ASP A 24 2.68 12.67 -17.20
N TRP A 25 2.12 11.85 -18.08
CA TRP A 25 1.45 12.33 -19.28
C TRP A 25 0.22 11.50 -19.65
N GLY A 26 -0.73 12.17 -20.32
CA GLY A 26 -1.85 11.54 -21.01
C GLY A 26 -1.92 12.04 -22.45
N ILE A 27 -2.02 11.12 -23.40
CA ILE A 27 -2.11 11.46 -24.83
C ILE A 27 -3.44 10.98 -25.37
N ALA A 28 -4.14 11.89 -26.05
CA ALA A 28 -5.26 11.54 -26.93
C ALA A 28 -4.77 11.49 -28.38
N PHE A 29 -5.01 10.38 -29.06
CA PHE A 29 -4.68 10.21 -30.48
C PHE A 29 -5.94 10.38 -31.34
N GLY A 30 -5.93 11.35 -32.24
CA GLY A 30 -7.06 11.63 -33.12
C GLY A 30 -7.10 13.09 -33.55
N VAL A 31 -7.51 13.34 -34.79
CA VAL A 31 -7.64 14.69 -35.36
C VAL A 31 -9.11 15.02 -35.60
N GLY A 32 -9.66 15.98 -34.85
CA GLY A 32 -10.98 16.56 -35.10
C GLY A 32 -12.14 15.58 -34.87
N SER A 33 -13.18 15.64 -35.72
CA SER A 33 -14.44 14.88 -35.57
C SER A 33 -14.36 13.42 -36.05
N VAL A 34 -13.16 12.81 -36.07
CA VAL A 34 -12.94 11.48 -36.64
C VAL A 34 -12.77 10.48 -35.51
N GLN A 35 -13.59 9.42 -35.52
CA GLN A 35 -13.52 8.39 -34.48
C GLN A 35 -12.19 7.64 -34.54
N THR A 36 -11.53 7.49 -33.40
CA THR A 36 -10.35 6.64 -33.20
C THR A 36 -10.52 5.72 -31.98
N ASN A 37 -9.84 4.57 -31.96
CA ASN A 37 -9.78 3.68 -30.79
C ASN A 37 -8.46 2.89 -30.78
N ASN A 38 -7.69 2.95 -29.70
CA ASN A 38 -6.50 2.10 -29.51
C ASN A 38 -6.93 0.67 -29.17
N ARG A 39 -6.25 -0.30 -29.79
CA ARG A 39 -6.50 -1.74 -29.60
C ARG A 39 -5.32 -2.48 -29.02
N ALA A 40 -4.11 -2.02 -29.33
CA ALA A 40 -2.89 -2.64 -28.90
C ALA A 40 -1.80 -1.61 -28.67
N ILE A 41 -0.86 -1.96 -27.80
CA ILE A 41 0.25 -1.12 -27.40
C ILE A 41 1.47 -1.98 -27.10
N ALA A 42 2.66 -1.48 -27.45
CA ALA A 42 3.91 -2.13 -27.10
C ALA A 42 4.98 -1.10 -26.71
N SER A 43 5.76 -1.40 -25.68
CA SER A 43 6.96 -0.64 -25.31
C SER A 43 8.05 -0.78 -26.37
N THR A 44 8.76 0.30 -26.68
CA THR A 44 9.89 0.30 -27.61
C THR A 44 11.21 0.46 -26.89
N SER A 45 12.29 -0.07 -27.47
CA SER A 45 13.63 -0.11 -26.83
C SER A 45 14.25 1.26 -26.55
N ASP A 46 13.69 2.33 -27.11
CA ASP A 46 14.06 3.72 -26.84
C ASP A 46 13.32 4.31 -25.63
N GLY A 47 12.58 3.49 -24.87
CA GLY A 47 11.74 3.87 -23.73
C GLY A 47 10.37 4.43 -24.13
N GLY A 48 10.09 4.56 -25.43
CA GLY A 48 8.81 5.05 -25.94
C GLY A 48 7.77 3.95 -26.11
N LEU A 49 6.72 4.25 -26.89
CA LEU A 49 5.59 3.35 -27.12
C LEU A 49 5.18 3.34 -28.58
N VAL A 50 4.65 2.22 -29.07
CA VAL A 50 3.91 2.15 -30.32
C VAL A 50 2.49 1.66 -30.05
N THR A 51 1.49 2.37 -30.56
CA THR A 51 0.08 1.97 -30.47
C THR A 51 -0.45 1.55 -31.84
N ALA A 52 -1.35 0.59 -31.86
CA ALA A 52 -2.17 0.26 -33.02
C ALA A 52 -3.65 0.39 -32.64
N GLY A 53 -4.36 1.20 -33.40
CA GLY A 53 -5.79 1.44 -33.27
C GLY A 53 -6.45 1.55 -34.63
N TYR A 54 -7.72 1.93 -34.66
CA TYR A 54 -8.38 2.25 -35.92
C TYR A 54 -8.84 3.70 -35.96
N THR A 55 -8.97 4.23 -37.17
CA THR A 55 -9.64 5.49 -37.46
C THR A 55 -10.80 5.26 -38.41
N LYS A 56 -11.91 5.99 -38.22
CA LYS A 56 -13.09 5.95 -39.10
C LYS A 56 -13.25 7.28 -39.84
N ALA A 57 -12.43 7.49 -40.87
CA ALA A 57 -12.55 8.62 -41.78
C ALA A 57 -13.45 8.26 -42.97
N GLY A 58 -14.78 8.31 -42.78
CA GLY A 58 -15.76 8.00 -43.83
C GLY A 58 -16.44 6.64 -43.64
N ALA A 59 -16.62 5.88 -44.73
CA ALA A 59 -17.39 4.62 -44.73
C ALA A 59 -16.62 3.39 -44.21
N TYR A 60 -15.29 3.48 -44.15
CA TYR A 60 -14.40 2.36 -43.83
C TYR A 60 -13.45 2.69 -42.68
N TYR A 61 -12.97 1.64 -42.02
CA TYR A 61 -12.00 1.73 -40.93
C TYR A 61 -10.60 1.49 -41.45
N ASN A 62 -9.66 2.36 -41.08
CA ASN A 62 -8.25 2.19 -41.37
C ASN A 62 -7.49 1.95 -40.09
N THR A 63 -6.43 1.15 -40.15
CA THR A 63 -5.46 1.03 -39.06
C THR A 63 -4.76 2.37 -38.86
N LEU A 64 -4.59 2.80 -37.62
CA LEU A 64 -3.82 3.97 -37.20
C LEU A 64 -2.70 3.44 -36.30
N ILE A 65 -1.45 3.73 -36.67
CA ILE A 65 -0.29 3.38 -35.85
C ILE A 65 0.37 4.68 -35.42
N THR A 66 0.65 4.81 -34.13
CA THR A 66 1.32 5.98 -33.58
C THR A 66 2.53 5.57 -32.76
N LYS A 67 3.69 6.13 -33.09
CA LYS A 67 4.91 6.01 -32.29
C LYS A 67 5.03 7.26 -31.42
N VAL A 68 5.34 7.04 -30.15
CA VAL A 68 5.50 8.04 -29.11
C VAL A 68 6.89 7.90 -28.50
N TYR A 69 7.52 9.02 -28.15
CA TYR A 69 8.77 9.06 -27.39
C TYR A 69 8.50 8.87 -25.88
N PRO A 70 9.54 8.61 -25.04
CA PRO A 70 9.35 8.45 -23.60
C PRO A 70 8.66 9.64 -22.91
N ASP A 71 8.88 10.85 -23.42
CA ASP A 71 8.31 12.11 -22.90
C ASP A 71 6.84 12.33 -23.29
N GLY A 72 6.21 11.34 -23.92
CA GLY A 72 4.82 11.42 -24.39
C GLY A 72 4.63 12.22 -25.68
N SER A 73 5.70 12.73 -26.31
CA SER A 73 5.57 13.44 -27.58
C SER A 73 5.39 12.47 -28.77
N GLU A 74 4.52 12.83 -29.72
CA GLU A 74 4.33 12.03 -30.94
C GLU A 74 5.60 12.07 -31.79
N ALA A 75 6.17 10.89 -32.07
CA ALA A 75 7.26 10.75 -33.03
C ALA A 75 6.73 10.74 -34.47
N TRP A 76 5.70 9.91 -34.72
CA TRP A 76 4.94 9.91 -35.97
C TRP A 76 3.61 9.17 -35.80
N SER A 77 2.62 9.56 -36.58
CA SER A 77 1.33 8.87 -36.70
C SER A 77 0.97 8.61 -38.16
N LYS A 78 0.53 7.39 -38.48
CA LYS A 78 0.25 6.95 -39.85
C LYS A 78 -0.99 6.07 -39.93
N SER A 79 -1.82 6.33 -40.94
CA SER A 79 -3.00 5.53 -41.23
C SER A 79 -2.77 4.60 -42.41
N TYR A 80 -3.16 3.34 -42.26
CA TYR A 80 -3.01 2.25 -43.23
C TYR A 80 -4.37 1.66 -43.52
N GLY A 81 -4.77 1.72 -44.80
CA GLY A 81 -6.04 1.18 -45.25
C GLY A 81 -6.35 1.61 -46.67
N GLN A 82 -7.47 1.12 -47.19
CA GLN A 82 -7.93 1.40 -48.54
C GLN A 82 -9.35 1.96 -48.52
N SER A 83 -9.74 2.70 -49.56
CA SER A 83 -11.02 3.42 -49.61
C SER A 83 -12.27 2.55 -49.80
N PHE A 84 -12.12 1.22 -49.78
CA PHE A 84 -13.20 0.26 -50.06
C PHE A 84 -13.24 -0.92 -49.08
N ALA A 85 -12.38 -0.93 -48.07
CA ALA A 85 -12.25 -2.05 -47.15
C ALA A 85 -11.84 -1.58 -45.76
N ASN A 86 -12.22 -2.36 -44.76
CA ASN A 86 -11.84 -2.17 -43.37
C ASN A 86 -10.53 -2.88 -43.08
N TYR A 87 -9.71 -2.25 -42.26
CA TYR A 87 -8.49 -2.79 -41.68
C TYR A 87 -8.57 -2.53 -40.18
N TYR A 88 -8.84 -3.58 -39.41
CA TYR A 88 -8.96 -3.50 -37.96
C TYR A 88 -7.75 -4.18 -37.33
N PRO A 89 -6.85 -3.43 -36.67
CA PRO A 89 -5.79 -4.05 -35.89
C PRO A 89 -6.38 -4.58 -34.59
N THR A 90 -5.80 -5.68 -34.11
CA THR A 90 -6.11 -6.26 -32.81
C THR A 90 -4.87 -6.36 -31.93
N ASP A 91 -3.68 -6.49 -32.53
CA ASP A 91 -2.44 -6.57 -31.79
C ASP A 91 -1.23 -6.02 -32.57
N ILE A 92 -0.18 -5.58 -31.85
CA ILE A 92 1.09 -5.06 -32.39
C ILE A 92 2.26 -5.49 -31.50
N ILE A 93 3.31 -6.03 -32.13
CA ILE A 93 4.56 -6.38 -31.44
C ILE A 93 5.77 -5.70 -32.09
N VAL A 94 6.81 -5.48 -31.28
CA VAL A 94 8.12 -4.99 -31.74
C VAL A 94 8.96 -6.18 -32.22
N VAL A 95 9.60 -6.04 -33.38
CA VAL A 95 10.51 -7.03 -33.96
C VAL A 95 11.84 -6.38 -34.34
N GLU A 96 12.87 -7.18 -34.61
CA GLU A 96 14.27 -6.72 -34.81
C GLU A 96 14.41 -5.53 -35.79
N ASP A 97 13.62 -5.50 -36.85
CA ASP A 97 13.67 -4.51 -37.93
C ASP A 97 12.41 -3.64 -38.06
N GLY A 98 11.52 -3.65 -37.06
CA GLY A 98 10.34 -2.80 -37.05
C GLY A 98 9.19 -3.28 -36.16
N TYR A 99 7.98 -3.26 -36.70
CA TYR A 99 6.77 -3.66 -36.00
C TYR A 99 5.95 -4.62 -36.84
N LEU A 100 5.29 -5.56 -36.18
CA LEU A 100 4.36 -6.50 -36.77
C LEU A 100 2.97 -6.25 -36.20
N VAL A 101 2.00 -6.04 -37.08
CA VAL A 101 0.61 -5.73 -36.72
C VAL A 101 -0.26 -6.87 -37.23
N THR A 102 -1.19 -7.34 -36.39
CA THR A 102 -2.22 -8.27 -36.83
C THR A 102 -3.63 -7.73 -36.59
N GLY A 103 -4.60 -8.42 -37.16
CA GLY A 103 -6.01 -8.17 -37.03
C GLY A 103 -6.75 -8.76 -38.21
N TYR A 104 -7.77 -8.07 -38.71
CA TYR A 104 -8.55 -8.58 -39.83
C TYR A 104 -8.97 -7.51 -40.83
N SER A 105 -9.11 -7.94 -42.08
CA SER A 105 -9.51 -7.07 -43.18
C SER A 105 -10.53 -7.74 -44.08
N ASN A 106 -11.52 -6.97 -44.53
CA ASN A 106 -12.49 -7.42 -45.53
C ASN A 106 -12.13 -7.01 -46.97
N ALA A 107 -10.85 -6.72 -47.23
CA ALA A 107 -10.38 -6.32 -48.55
C ALA A 107 -10.67 -7.36 -49.65
N ASN A 108 -10.83 -8.63 -49.28
CA ASN A 108 -11.19 -9.73 -50.18
C ASN A 108 -12.66 -10.18 -50.07
N GLY A 109 -13.52 -9.38 -49.41
CA GLY A 109 -14.95 -9.62 -49.30
C GLY A 109 -15.40 -9.92 -47.87
N ASN A 110 -14.90 -11.00 -47.26
CA ASN A 110 -15.12 -11.33 -45.84
C ASN A 110 -13.89 -10.92 -45.02
N ASP A 111 -14.05 -10.77 -43.70
CA ASP A 111 -12.90 -10.56 -42.80
C ASP A 111 -11.96 -11.76 -42.95
N ASP A 112 -10.71 -11.53 -43.30
CA ASP A 112 -9.62 -12.51 -43.28
C ASP A 112 -8.57 -12.06 -42.25
N PHE A 113 -7.74 -12.99 -41.74
CA PHE A 113 -6.57 -12.59 -40.94
C PHE A 113 -5.74 -11.64 -41.78
N TRP A 114 -5.30 -10.54 -41.21
CA TRP A 114 -4.44 -9.57 -41.86
C TRP A 114 -3.21 -9.38 -40.99
N VAL A 115 -2.03 -9.46 -41.62
CA VAL A 115 -0.75 -9.21 -40.96
C VAL A 115 0.04 -8.22 -41.80
N MET A 116 0.60 -7.22 -41.15
CA MET A 116 1.41 -6.18 -41.80
C MET A 116 2.72 -5.99 -41.04
N LYS A 117 3.83 -6.00 -41.78
CA LYS A 117 5.14 -5.61 -41.28
C LYS A 117 5.47 -4.20 -41.74
N ILE A 118 5.84 -3.34 -40.80
CA ILE A 118 6.35 -2.00 -41.05
C ILE A 118 7.75 -1.87 -40.45
N ASN A 119 8.60 -1.03 -41.02
CA ASN A 119 9.86 -0.67 -40.35
C ASN A 119 9.63 0.36 -39.24
N PHE A 120 10.68 0.69 -38.47
CA PHE A 120 10.60 1.67 -37.38
C PHE A 120 10.12 3.08 -37.78
N ASN A 121 10.22 3.42 -39.07
CA ASN A 121 9.73 4.68 -39.63
C ASN A 121 8.27 4.57 -40.13
N GLY A 122 7.59 3.46 -39.88
CA GLY A 122 6.22 3.22 -40.33
C GLY A 122 6.08 3.03 -41.85
N VAL A 123 7.13 2.55 -42.54
CA VAL A 123 7.05 2.19 -43.96
C VAL A 123 6.71 0.70 -44.07
N VAL A 124 5.62 0.39 -44.76
CA VAL A 124 5.18 -1.00 -45.04
C VAL A 124 6.28 -1.75 -45.79
N GLN A 125 6.73 -2.85 -45.22
CA GLN A 125 7.64 -3.80 -45.85
C GLN A 125 6.84 -4.84 -46.64
N TRP A 126 5.84 -5.43 -45.99
CA TRP A 126 4.88 -6.33 -46.60
C TRP A 126 3.57 -6.32 -45.81
N GLN A 127 2.49 -6.77 -46.44
CA GLN A 127 1.25 -7.11 -45.78
C GLN A 127 0.58 -8.27 -46.52
N TYR A 128 0.00 -9.19 -45.76
CA TYR A 128 -0.68 -10.37 -46.29
C TYR A 128 -2.00 -10.60 -45.59
N VAL A 129 -2.87 -11.32 -46.29
CA VAL A 129 -4.15 -11.79 -45.79
C VAL A 129 -4.17 -13.31 -45.83
N TYR A 130 -4.63 -13.92 -44.74
CA TYR A 130 -4.70 -15.36 -44.57
C TYR A 130 -6.13 -15.73 -44.20
N GLY A 131 -6.73 -16.64 -44.97
CA GLY A 131 -8.12 -17.00 -44.77
C GLY A 131 -8.63 -17.87 -45.89
N GLY A 132 -9.91 -18.16 -45.85
CA GLY A 132 -10.61 -18.93 -46.87
C GLY A 132 -11.77 -18.17 -47.47
N THR A 133 -12.89 -18.87 -47.67
CA THR A 133 -14.07 -18.29 -48.33
C THR A 133 -15.04 -17.61 -47.38
N SER A 134 -14.77 -17.64 -46.07
CA SER A 134 -15.64 -17.15 -45.00
C SER A 134 -14.89 -16.19 -44.07
N ILE A 135 -15.44 -15.93 -42.88
CA ILE A 135 -14.89 -14.98 -41.91
C ILE A 135 -13.78 -15.64 -41.09
N ASP A 136 -12.60 -15.05 -41.13
CA ASP A 136 -11.42 -15.43 -40.37
C ASP A 136 -10.87 -14.17 -39.67
N ARG A 137 -10.81 -14.17 -38.33
CA ARG A 137 -10.38 -13.00 -37.54
C ARG A 137 -9.20 -13.34 -36.65
N ALA A 138 -8.08 -12.65 -36.84
CA ALA A 138 -6.94 -12.70 -35.91
C ALA A 138 -7.19 -11.81 -34.72
N TYR A 139 -6.64 -12.19 -33.56
CA TYR A 139 -6.78 -11.45 -32.30
C TYR A 139 -5.43 -11.08 -31.70
N GLU A 140 -4.48 -12.00 -31.57
CA GLU A 140 -3.17 -11.73 -30.96
C GLU A 140 -2.03 -12.34 -31.79
N ILE A 141 -0.83 -11.74 -31.70
CA ILE A 141 0.39 -12.19 -32.36
C ILE A 141 1.55 -12.31 -31.38
N ALA A 142 2.25 -13.44 -31.45
CA ALA A 142 3.47 -13.69 -30.69
C ALA A 142 4.60 -14.16 -31.63
N SER A 143 5.78 -14.42 -31.08
CA SER A 143 6.86 -15.06 -31.84
C SER A 143 7.66 -16.05 -30.99
N TYR A 144 8.35 -16.96 -31.66
CA TYR A 144 9.35 -17.83 -31.05
C TYR A 144 10.51 -18.03 -32.03
N GLY A 145 11.70 -17.60 -31.63
CA GLY A 145 12.84 -17.53 -32.55
C GLY A 145 12.52 -16.64 -33.75
N SER A 146 12.58 -17.20 -34.97
CA SER A 146 12.30 -16.49 -36.22
C SER A 146 10.88 -16.67 -36.77
N ILE A 147 10.01 -17.37 -36.05
CA ILE A 147 8.62 -17.64 -36.45
C ILE A 147 7.69 -16.69 -35.70
N TYR A 148 6.77 -16.07 -36.43
CA TYR A 148 5.64 -15.34 -35.84
C TYR A 148 4.41 -16.26 -35.81
N ILE A 149 3.71 -16.28 -34.68
CA ILE A 149 2.48 -17.03 -34.50
C ILE A 149 1.32 -16.05 -34.40
N VAL A 150 0.28 -16.25 -35.20
CA VAL A 150 -0.95 -15.46 -35.14
C VAL A 150 -2.11 -16.36 -34.77
N VAL A 151 -2.86 -15.98 -33.73
CA VAL A 151 -4.02 -16.73 -33.26
C VAL A 151 -5.31 -15.99 -33.56
N GLY A 152 -6.37 -16.74 -33.80
CA GLY A 152 -7.70 -16.20 -33.94
C GLY A 152 -8.79 -17.25 -34.13
N SER A 153 -9.83 -16.87 -34.86
CA SER A 153 -10.96 -17.75 -35.16
C SER A 153 -11.26 -17.82 -36.66
N THR A 154 -11.53 -19.02 -37.17
CA THR A 154 -11.91 -19.28 -38.57
C THR A 154 -13.34 -19.82 -38.68
N LEU A 155 -14.13 -19.28 -39.61
CA LEU A 155 -15.33 -19.93 -40.14
C LEU A 155 -15.05 -20.66 -41.45
N SER A 156 -13.96 -20.31 -42.15
CA SER A 156 -13.58 -20.93 -43.42
C SER A 156 -13.20 -22.40 -43.28
N PHE A 157 -12.60 -22.78 -42.16
CA PHE A 157 -12.16 -24.16 -41.91
C PHE A 157 -12.91 -24.86 -40.77
N GLY A 158 -13.92 -24.20 -40.19
CA GLY A 158 -14.57 -24.62 -38.95
C GLY A 158 -15.89 -25.37 -39.09
N ASN A 159 -16.16 -26.00 -40.24
CA ASN A 159 -17.40 -26.76 -40.48
C ASN A 159 -18.68 -25.99 -40.07
N SER A 160 -18.81 -24.74 -40.54
CA SER A 160 -19.91 -23.81 -40.24
C SER A 160 -19.91 -23.18 -38.83
N ASN A 161 -18.84 -23.33 -38.05
CA ASN A 161 -18.67 -22.72 -36.74
C ASN A 161 -17.31 -21.99 -36.64
N TYR A 162 -17.26 -20.87 -35.92
CA TYR A 162 -15.98 -20.28 -35.48
C TYR A 162 -15.14 -21.33 -34.76
N THR A 163 -13.91 -21.49 -35.20
CA THR A 163 -12.99 -22.51 -34.70
C THR A 163 -11.64 -21.84 -34.43
N PRO A 164 -10.93 -22.15 -33.34
CA PRO A 164 -9.59 -21.64 -33.09
C PRO A 164 -8.66 -21.99 -34.25
N TRP A 165 -8.00 -20.97 -34.77
CA TRP A 165 -7.03 -21.10 -35.85
C TRP A 165 -5.76 -20.36 -35.49
N LEU A 166 -4.65 -21.07 -35.58
CA LEU A 166 -3.31 -20.55 -35.37
C LEU A 166 -2.52 -20.75 -36.66
N ILE A 167 -1.79 -19.72 -37.07
CA ILE A 167 -0.86 -19.78 -38.20
C ILE A 167 0.55 -19.44 -37.73
N GLU A 168 1.53 -20.11 -38.32
CA GLU A 168 2.94 -19.76 -38.19
C GLU A 168 3.42 -19.16 -39.50
N ILE A 169 4.04 -17.99 -39.42
CA ILE A 169 4.58 -17.29 -40.58
C ILE A 169 6.06 -16.97 -40.35
N ASP A 170 6.84 -16.98 -41.44
CA ASP A 170 8.25 -16.59 -41.39
C ASP A 170 8.44 -15.06 -41.39
N SER A 171 9.70 -14.62 -41.33
CA SER A 171 10.06 -13.19 -41.36
C SER A 171 9.62 -12.43 -42.63
N ASN A 172 9.30 -13.15 -43.70
CA ASN A 172 8.80 -12.61 -44.96
C ASN A 172 7.26 -12.67 -45.06
N GLY A 173 6.55 -13.16 -44.04
CA GLY A 173 5.10 -13.36 -44.08
C GLY A 173 4.68 -14.58 -44.91
N THR A 174 5.56 -15.56 -45.10
CA THR A 174 5.17 -16.82 -45.75
C THR A 174 4.57 -17.75 -44.70
N LEU A 175 3.40 -18.32 -44.97
CA LEU A 175 2.79 -19.35 -44.13
C LEU A 175 3.70 -20.60 -44.08
N VAL A 176 4.19 -20.94 -42.88
CA VAL A 176 5.07 -22.08 -42.61
C VAL A 176 4.25 -23.27 -42.11
N ASN A 177 3.33 -23.03 -41.18
CA ASN A 177 2.51 -24.07 -40.57
C ASN A 177 1.16 -23.50 -40.10
N GLN A 178 0.24 -24.37 -39.71
CA GLN A 178 -1.03 -23.95 -39.13
C GLN A 178 -1.64 -25.05 -38.25
N PHE A 179 -2.31 -24.64 -37.18
CA PHE A 179 -3.12 -25.50 -36.33
C PHE A 179 -4.57 -25.07 -36.40
N LYS A 180 -5.45 -26.04 -36.63
CA LYS A 180 -6.90 -25.85 -36.67
C LYS A 180 -7.49 -26.77 -35.63
N TYR A 181 -8.20 -26.20 -34.67
CA TYR A 181 -8.85 -27.01 -33.66
C TYR A 181 -9.94 -27.88 -34.29
N THR A 182 -9.98 -29.17 -33.97
CA THR A 182 -10.91 -30.13 -34.58
C THR A 182 -12.00 -30.62 -33.62
N GLY A 183 -12.09 -30.06 -32.41
CA GLY A 183 -13.15 -30.38 -31.46
C GLY A 183 -14.52 -29.95 -31.99
N SER A 184 -15.57 -30.64 -31.55
CA SER A 184 -16.91 -30.52 -32.11
C SER A 184 -17.67 -29.31 -31.55
N VAL A 185 -17.25 -28.04 -31.79
CA VAL A 185 -18.06 -26.81 -31.56
C VAL A 185 -17.36 -25.44 -31.74
N LEU A 186 -18.19 -24.37 -31.79
CA LEU A 186 -17.85 -22.93 -31.72
C LEU A 186 -16.87 -22.62 -30.59
N SER A 187 -15.64 -22.23 -30.91
CA SER A 187 -14.64 -21.76 -29.94
C SER A 187 -13.85 -20.59 -30.52
N HIS A 188 -13.39 -19.69 -29.66
CA HIS A 188 -12.52 -18.57 -30.03
C HIS A 188 -11.23 -18.70 -29.27
N ALA A 189 -10.09 -18.52 -29.95
CA ALA A 189 -8.81 -18.25 -29.29
C ALA A 189 -8.56 -16.76 -29.41
N TYR A 190 -8.66 -16.05 -28.29
CA TYR A 190 -8.48 -14.60 -28.22
C TYR A 190 -7.03 -14.24 -27.94
N ALA A 191 -6.33 -15.08 -27.18
CA ALA A 191 -5.00 -14.78 -26.70
C ALA A 191 -3.99 -15.91 -26.86
N ILE A 192 -2.71 -15.55 -26.94
CA ILE A 192 -1.56 -16.45 -27.10
C ILE A 192 -0.37 -15.98 -26.26
N ASP A 193 0.31 -16.94 -25.64
CA ASP A 193 1.60 -16.70 -25.01
C ASP A 193 2.56 -17.88 -25.27
N VAL A 194 3.87 -17.62 -25.23
CA VAL A 194 4.90 -18.61 -25.51
C VAL A 194 5.90 -18.66 -24.36
N VAL A 195 5.97 -19.81 -23.69
CA VAL A 195 6.90 -20.05 -22.58
C VAL A 195 7.89 -21.14 -22.99
N GLY A 196 9.12 -20.75 -23.29
CA GLY A 196 10.16 -21.68 -23.76
C GLY A 196 9.76 -22.39 -25.06
N SER A 197 9.45 -23.70 -24.98
CA SER A 197 9.02 -24.53 -26.13
C SER A 197 7.52 -24.80 -26.18
N ASP A 198 6.76 -24.14 -25.31
CA ASP A 198 5.33 -24.34 -25.13
C ASP A 198 4.56 -23.11 -25.59
N ILE A 199 3.42 -23.34 -26.26
CA ILE A 199 2.50 -22.31 -26.74
C ILE A 199 1.19 -22.47 -25.97
N PHE A 200 0.71 -21.40 -25.37
CA PHE A 200 -0.55 -21.37 -24.63
C PHE A 200 -1.56 -20.52 -25.38
N LEU A 201 -2.78 -21.04 -25.51
CA LEU A 201 -3.91 -20.35 -26.13
C LEU A 201 -5.00 -20.18 -25.09
N ALA A 202 -5.63 -19.01 -25.07
CA ALA A 202 -6.75 -18.72 -24.19
C ALA A 202 -7.94 -18.14 -24.95
N GLY A 203 -9.15 -18.45 -24.50
CA GLY A 203 -10.36 -17.93 -25.11
C GLY A 203 -11.65 -18.54 -24.58
N SER A 204 -12.56 -18.94 -25.48
CA SER A 204 -13.88 -19.49 -25.14
C SER A 204 -14.18 -20.76 -25.93
N TYR A 205 -15.04 -21.60 -25.35
CA TYR A 205 -15.50 -22.85 -25.95
C TYR A 205 -17.01 -23.02 -25.76
N LYS A 206 -17.75 -23.47 -26.77
CA LYS A 206 -19.22 -23.60 -26.71
C LYS A 206 -19.72 -24.97 -27.14
N ALA A 207 -19.80 -25.98 -26.27
CA ALA A 207 -20.24 -27.34 -26.60
C ALA A 207 -21.76 -27.53 -26.90
N GLY A 208 -22.34 -26.78 -27.84
CA GLY A 208 -23.69 -27.02 -28.36
C GLY A 208 -24.84 -26.77 -27.36
N GLY A 209 -24.53 -26.38 -26.12
CA GLY A 209 -25.46 -25.94 -25.08
C GLY A 209 -25.59 -24.41 -24.99
N SER A 210 -26.22 -23.93 -23.92
CA SER A 210 -26.45 -22.50 -23.66
C SER A 210 -25.26 -21.78 -23.02
N SER A 211 -24.25 -22.52 -22.53
CA SER A 211 -23.07 -21.99 -21.84
C SER A 211 -21.84 -21.95 -22.76
N THR A 212 -20.99 -20.94 -22.56
CA THR A 212 -19.67 -20.82 -23.21
C THR A 212 -18.58 -20.75 -22.15
N PRO A 213 -18.05 -21.87 -21.62
CA PRO A 213 -16.90 -21.84 -20.72
C PRO A 213 -15.67 -21.18 -21.34
N ALA A 214 -14.77 -20.69 -20.49
CA ALA A 214 -13.43 -20.30 -20.91
C ALA A 214 -12.63 -21.55 -21.30
N TRP A 215 -11.68 -21.36 -22.20
CA TRP A 215 -10.85 -22.45 -22.74
C TRP A 215 -9.39 -22.06 -22.68
N VAL A 216 -8.56 -23.00 -22.23
CA VAL A 216 -7.10 -22.87 -22.22
C VAL A 216 -6.51 -24.13 -22.83
N MET A 217 -5.56 -23.96 -23.73
CA MET A 217 -4.86 -25.05 -24.41
C MET A 217 -3.37 -24.81 -24.39
N LYS A 218 -2.62 -25.89 -24.16
CA LYS A 218 -1.18 -25.95 -24.38
C LYS A 218 -0.88 -26.76 -25.63
N LEU A 219 -0.04 -26.20 -26.49
CA LEU A 219 0.58 -26.85 -27.63
C LEU A 219 2.10 -26.89 -27.43
N ASP A 220 2.78 -27.83 -28.07
CA ASP A 220 4.23 -27.70 -28.31
C ASP A 220 4.49 -26.83 -29.57
N THR A 221 5.75 -26.44 -29.78
CA THR A 221 6.20 -25.71 -31.00
C THR A 221 6.07 -26.51 -32.30
N SER A 222 5.70 -27.79 -32.26
CA SER A 222 5.29 -28.55 -33.45
C SER A 222 3.77 -28.48 -33.69
N LEU A 223 3.07 -27.64 -32.92
CA LEU A 223 1.62 -27.46 -32.89
C LEU A 223 0.84 -28.72 -32.49
N THR A 224 1.45 -29.57 -31.67
CA THR A 224 0.80 -30.76 -31.11
C THR A 224 0.11 -30.40 -29.80
N PRO A 225 -1.18 -30.71 -29.61
CA PRO A 225 -1.84 -30.52 -28.32
C PRO A 225 -1.21 -31.35 -27.21
N VAL A 226 -0.82 -30.68 -26.13
CA VAL A 226 -0.27 -31.29 -24.91
C VAL A 226 -1.38 -31.52 -23.90
N TRP A 227 -2.12 -30.46 -23.57
CA TRP A 227 -3.32 -30.51 -22.76
C TRP A 227 -4.28 -29.38 -23.13
N GLU A 228 -5.55 -29.58 -22.81
CA GLU A 228 -6.55 -28.52 -22.86
C GLU A 228 -7.54 -28.74 -21.71
N PHE A 229 -8.17 -27.66 -21.26
CA PHE A 229 -9.31 -27.76 -20.37
C PHE A 229 -10.28 -26.60 -20.59
N MET A 230 -11.50 -26.82 -20.13
CA MET A 230 -12.57 -25.83 -20.12
C MET A 230 -12.88 -25.50 -18.67
N ILE A 231 -13.10 -24.23 -18.38
CA ILE A 231 -13.37 -23.76 -17.02
C ILE A 231 -14.47 -22.71 -17.00
N GLY A 232 -15.29 -22.75 -15.94
CA GLY A 232 -16.49 -21.93 -15.80
C GLY A 232 -17.78 -22.65 -16.23
N SER A 233 -18.91 -22.27 -15.63
CA SER A 233 -20.24 -22.85 -15.89
C SER A 233 -21.18 -21.90 -16.66
N GLY A 234 -20.88 -20.61 -16.70
CA GLY A 234 -21.59 -19.56 -17.45
C GLY A 234 -20.87 -19.11 -18.72
N ASN A 235 -21.26 -17.97 -19.29
CA ASN A 235 -20.57 -17.40 -20.44
C ASN A 235 -19.26 -16.75 -19.98
N SER A 236 -18.16 -17.47 -20.13
CA SER A 236 -16.83 -17.05 -19.69
C SER A 236 -15.83 -17.13 -20.83
N ASN A 237 -14.85 -16.24 -20.82
CA ASN A 237 -13.73 -16.29 -21.75
C ASN A 237 -12.52 -15.57 -21.15
N PHE A 238 -11.33 -15.95 -21.59
CA PHE A 238 -10.12 -15.17 -21.37
C PHE A 238 -9.83 -14.31 -22.60
N ASN A 239 -9.53 -13.03 -22.41
CA ASN A 239 -9.21 -12.09 -23.47
C ASN A 239 -7.70 -11.88 -23.62
N ASP A 240 -6.92 -12.13 -22.57
CA ASP A 240 -5.46 -11.98 -22.57
C ASP A 240 -4.81 -12.98 -21.59
N ILE A 241 -3.54 -13.29 -21.81
CA ILE A 241 -2.71 -14.26 -21.06
C ILE A 241 -1.26 -13.79 -21.00
N THR A 242 -0.62 -13.85 -19.83
CA THR A 242 0.83 -13.61 -19.65
C THR A 242 1.45 -14.70 -18.76
N HIS A 243 2.77 -14.68 -18.56
CA HIS A 243 3.49 -15.65 -17.72
C HIS A 243 4.55 -15.03 -16.82
N ASP A 244 4.88 -15.72 -15.72
CA ASP A 244 6.06 -15.43 -14.91
C ASP A 244 7.27 -16.30 -15.33
N ASP A 245 8.45 -15.99 -14.78
CA ASP A 245 9.70 -16.72 -15.05
C ASP A 245 9.65 -18.21 -14.65
N SER A 246 8.70 -18.61 -13.81
CA SER A 246 8.48 -20.01 -13.43
C SER A 246 7.56 -20.75 -14.42
N GLY A 247 7.03 -20.03 -15.41
CA GLY A 247 6.08 -20.53 -16.39
C GLY A 247 4.66 -20.71 -15.85
N ASN A 248 4.32 -20.05 -14.74
CA ASN A 248 2.92 -19.92 -14.34
C ASN A 248 2.23 -18.92 -15.28
N LEU A 249 0.98 -19.20 -15.61
CA LEU A 249 0.18 -18.41 -16.54
C LEU A 249 -0.78 -17.55 -15.74
N TYR A 250 -0.98 -16.32 -16.19
CA TYR A 250 -1.93 -15.38 -15.63
C TYR A 250 -2.88 -14.98 -16.75
N LEU A 251 -4.18 -15.11 -16.51
CA LEU A 251 -5.20 -14.87 -17.53
C LEU A 251 -6.19 -13.83 -17.01
N THR A 252 -6.71 -12.99 -17.90
CA THR A 252 -7.84 -12.11 -17.59
C THR A 252 -8.91 -12.20 -18.66
N GLY A 253 -10.15 -11.91 -18.30
CA GLY A 253 -11.26 -11.93 -19.24
C GLY A 253 -12.57 -11.54 -18.58
N GLN A 254 -13.62 -12.31 -18.84
CA GLN A 254 -14.93 -12.11 -18.24
C GLN A 254 -15.61 -13.42 -17.88
N THR A 255 -16.54 -13.37 -16.94
CA THR A 255 -17.42 -14.48 -16.59
C THR A 255 -18.81 -13.99 -16.20
N THR A 256 -19.85 -14.72 -16.57
CA THR A 256 -21.21 -14.52 -16.03
C THR A 256 -21.57 -15.50 -14.93
N ALA A 257 -20.61 -16.35 -14.53
CA ALA A 257 -20.84 -17.45 -13.59
C ALA A 257 -20.43 -17.10 -12.16
N TYR A 258 -19.52 -16.13 -12.03
CA TYR A 258 -18.91 -15.68 -10.79
C TYR A 258 -19.01 -14.15 -10.74
N GLY A 259 -19.17 -13.56 -9.55
CA GLY A 259 -19.38 -12.12 -9.37
C GLY A 259 -20.85 -11.72 -9.30
N SER A 260 -21.13 -10.41 -9.35
CA SER A 260 -22.49 -9.87 -9.27
C SER A 260 -22.77 -8.99 -10.47
N GLY A 261 -23.67 -9.41 -11.35
CA GLY A 261 -24.05 -8.57 -12.48
C GLY A 261 -24.26 -9.37 -13.76
N ASN A 262 -24.09 -8.69 -14.89
CA ASN A 262 -24.26 -9.30 -16.21
C ASN A 262 -23.02 -10.07 -16.66
N ALA A 263 -21.82 -9.58 -16.33
CA ALA A 263 -20.56 -10.33 -16.34
C ALA A 263 -19.52 -9.53 -15.55
N ASP A 264 -18.59 -10.22 -14.91
CA ASP A 264 -17.51 -9.62 -14.15
C ASP A 264 -16.15 -9.99 -14.75
N VAL A 265 -15.12 -9.18 -14.49
CA VAL A 265 -13.73 -9.49 -14.87
C VAL A 265 -13.30 -10.74 -14.14
N TRP A 266 -12.72 -11.70 -14.84
CA TRP A 266 -12.19 -12.91 -14.22
C TRP A 266 -10.70 -13.02 -14.47
N THR A 267 -9.92 -13.00 -13.39
CA THR A 267 -8.46 -13.09 -13.40
C THR A 267 -8.02 -14.37 -12.72
N MET A 268 -7.02 -15.06 -13.27
CA MET A 268 -6.63 -16.39 -12.79
C MET A 268 -5.14 -16.62 -12.94
N LYS A 269 -4.55 -17.31 -11.96
CA LYS A 269 -3.20 -17.89 -12.07
C LYS A 269 -3.27 -19.40 -12.17
N LEU A 270 -2.56 -19.95 -13.15
CA LEU A 270 -2.35 -21.37 -13.36
C LEU A 270 -0.87 -21.70 -13.23
N ASN A 271 -0.52 -22.88 -12.77
CA ASN A 271 0.84 -23.37 -12.99
C ASN A 271 1.03 -23.88 -14.43
N SER A 272 2.26 -24.17 -14.81
CA SER A 272 2.62 -24.67 -16.16
C SER A 272 1.98 -26.01 -16.56
N SER A 273 1.41 -26.74 -15.59
CA SER A 273 0.66 -27.99 -15.79
C SER A 273 -0.85 -27.76 -15.97
N GLY A 274 -1.31 -26.52 -15.85
CA GLY A 274 -2.72 -26.14 -15.97
C GLY A 274 -3.53 -26.26 -14.67
N ALA A 275 -2.88 -26.48 -13.52
CA ALA A 275 -3.58 -26.46 -12.23
C ALA A 275 -3.78 -25.03 -11.76
N ILE A 276 -4.97 -24.72 -11.24
CA ILE A 276 -5.32 -23.41 -10.71
C ILE A 276 -4.56 -23.19 -9.40
N LEU A 277 -3.85 -22.08 -9.31
CA LEU A 277 -3.19 -21.62 -8.09
C LEU A 277 -4.08 -20.63 -7.33
N TRP A 278 -4.67 -19.67 -8.05
CA TRP A 278 -5.69 -18.77 -7.52
C TRP A 278 -6.58 -18.23 -8.65
N GLN A 279 -7.74 -17.70 -8.29
CA GLN A 279 -8.61 -16.93 -9.18
C GLN A 279 -9.28 -15.80 -8.40
N ASN A 280 -9.52 -14.66 -9.06
CA ASN A 280 -10.20 -13.51 -8.50
C ASN A 280 -11.19 -12.93 -9.53
N VAL A 281 -12.27 -12.31 -9.06
CA VAL A 281 -13.31 -11.67 -9.86
C VAL A 281 -13.37 -10.19 -9.50
N LEU A 282 -13.27 -9.31 -10.50
CA LEU A 282 -13.40 -7.87 -10.33
C LEU A 282 -14.66 -7.39 -11.04
N GLY A 283 -15.49 -6.61 -10.37
CA GLY A 283 -16.72 -6.11 -10.99
C GLY A 283 -17.81 -5.84 -9.97
N LYS A 284 -18.82 -5.10 -10.40
CA LYS A 284 -20.06 -4.85 -9.63
C LYS A 284 -21.23 -5.23 -10.55
N THR A 285 -22.47 -4.86 -10.20
CA THR A 285 -23.73 -5.24 -10.89
C THR A 285 -23.82 -5.07 -12.43
N GLY A 286 -22.81 -4.47 -13.07
CA GLY A 286 -22.71 -4.17 -14.48
C GLY A 286 -22.15 -5.30 -15.36
N LEU A 287 -21.66 -4.89 -16.53
CA LEU A 287 -20.85 -5.70 -17.43
C LEU A 287 -19.41 -5.18 -17.36
N ASP A 288 -18.53 -6.01 -16.83
CA ASP A 288 -17.12 -5.72 -16.63
C ASP A 288 -16.26 -6.72 -17.42
N LYS A 289 -15.18 -6.23 -18.03
CA LYS A 289 -14.29 -7.03 -18.88
C LYS A 289 -12.84 -6.68 -18.65
N GLY A 290 -12.02 -7.67 -18.31
CA GLY A 290 -10.56 -7.59 -18.41
C GLY A 290 -10.14 -7.82 -19.85
N LEU A 291 -9.29 -6.94 -20.38
CA LEU A 291 -8.86 -6.96 -21.78
C LEU A 291 -7.33 -6.95 -21.95
N GLY A 292 -6.58 -6.46 -20.96
CA GLY A 292 -5.12 -6.56 -20.93
C GLY A 292 -4.64 -7.08 -19.59
N ILE A 293 -3.56 -7.86 -19.59
CA ILE A 293 -2.87 -8.36 -18.40
C ILE A 293 -1.34 -8.34 -18.55
N GLU A 294 -0.62 -7.89 -17.52
CA GLU A 294 0.85 -7.88 -17.47
C GLU A 294 1.33 -8.12 -16.02
N LEU A 295 2.60 -8.51 -15.81
CA LEU A 295 3.25 -8.70 -14.53
C LEU A 295 4.36 -7.66 -14.27
N ASP A 296 4.24 -6.92 -13.18
CA ASP A 296 5.33 -6.04 -12.74
C ASP A 296 6.56 -6.81 -12.23
N SER A 297 7.64 -6.10 -11.89
CA SER A 297 8.89 -6.67 -11.36
C SER A 297 8.74 -7.50 -10.08
N ASN A 298 7.69 -7.27 -9.30
CA ASN A 298 7.40 -8.02 -8.08
C ASN A 298 6.62 -9.31 -8.38
N GLY A 299 6.19 -9.49 -9.63
CA GLY A 299 5.32 -10.57 -10.07
C GLY A 299 3.84 -10.28 -9.81
N ASP A 300 3.47 -9.05 -9.45
CA ASP A 300 2.08 -8.64 -9.26
C ASP A 300 1.39 -8.40 -10.60
N VAL A 301 0.09 -8.67 -10.63
CA VAL A 301 -0.71 -8.69 -11.83
C VAL A 301 -1.37 -7.34 -12.06
N ILE A 302 -1.09 -6.72 -13.20
CA ILE A 302 -1.79 -5.53 -13.67
C ILE A 302 -2.86 -5.93 -14.68
N VAL A 303 -4.11 -5.55 -14.43
CA VAL A 303 -5.25 -5.81 -15.32
C VAL A 303 -5.84 -4.49 -15.77
N ALA A 304 -6.10 -4.35 -17.08
CA ALA A 304 -6.84 -3.21 -17.62
C ALA A 304 -8.08 -3.67 -18.39
N GLY A 305 -9.09 -2.81 -18.40
CA GLY A 305 -10.34 -3.12 -19.07
C GLY A 305 -11.36 -2.01 -18.98
N TRP A 306 -12.63 -2.40 -19.03
CA TRP A 306 -13.74 -1.48 -18.80
C TRP A 306 -14.86 -2.16 -18.05
N GLY A 307 -15.57 -1.35 -17.26
CA GLY A 307 -16.73 -1.78 -16.50
C GLY A 307 -17.90 -0.83 -16.61
N THR A 308 -19.13 -1.31 -16.41
CA THR A 308 -20.31 -0.43 -16.40
C THR A 308 -20.72 -0.13 -14.95
N PRO A 309 -20.65 1.12 -14.48
CA PRO A 309 -21.24 1.51 -13.21
C PRO A 309 -22.76 1.29 -13.21
N THR A 310 -23.37 1.29 -12.02
CA THR A 310 -24.82 1.23 -11.78
C THR A 310 -25.63 2.36 -12.45
N THR A 311 -24.96 3.36 -13.05
CA THR A 311 -25.53 4.45 -13.86
C THR A 311 -24.62 4.75 -15.08
N PRO A 312 -25.14 5.33 -16.19
CA PRO A 312 -25.30 4.67 -17.48
C PRO A 312 -24.04 4.58 -18.40
N THR A 313 -22.82 4.76 -17.90
CA THR A 313 -21.62 4.91 -18.75
C THR A 313 -20.46 4.01 -18.36
N ALA A 314 -20.01 3.14 -19.28
CA ALA A 314 -18.79 2.34 -19.08
C ALA A 314 -17.56 3.23 -18.80
N ASN A 315 -16.71 2.82 -17.86
CA ASN A 315 -15.46 3.49 -17.51
C ASN A 315 -14.28 2.53 -17.71
N GLY A 316 -13.18 3.03 -18.27
CA GLY A 316 -11.92 2.29 -18.30
C GLY A 316 -11.38 2.13 -16.88
N PHE A 317 -10.87 0.95 -16.54
CA PHE A 317 -10.26 0.70 -15.23
C PHE A 317 -8.89 0.02 -15.38
N VAL A 318 -8.06 0.22 -14.36
CA VAL A 318 -6.82 -0.53 -14.14
C VAL A 318 -6.85 -1.06 -12.70
N ALA A 319 -6.38 -2.28 -12.49
CA ALA A 319 -6.25 -2.89 -11.18
C ALA A 319 -4.87 -3.55 -11.05
N LYS A 320 -4.32 -3.55 -9.84
CA LYS A 320 -3.16 -4.34 -9.45
C LYS A 320 -3.58 -5.39 -8.43
N LEU A 321 -3.18 -6.63 -8.65
CA LEU A 321 -3.46 -7.77 -7.78
C LEU A 321 -2.15 -8.44 -7.39
N SER A 322 -2.07 -8.95 -6.15
CA SER A 322 -0.94 -9.73 -5.66
C SER A 322 -0.69 -10.93 -6.56
N GLY A 323 0.54 -11.10 -7.03
CA GLY A 323 0.94 -12.26 -7.85
C GLY A 323 0.84 -13.58 -7.10
N SER A 324 0.98 -13.54 -5.77
CA SER A 324 1.02 -14.72 -4.90
C SER A 324 -0.38 -15.20 -4.52
N SER A 325 -1.28 -14.30 -4.13
CA SER A 325 -2.62 -14.62 -3.62
C SER A 325 -3.76 -14.27 -4.57
N GLY A 326 -3.53 -13.37 -5.52
CA GLY A 326 -4.57 -12.77 -6.33
C GLY A 326 -5.38 -11.70 -5.60
N SER A 327 -5.05 -11.33 -4.37
CA SER A 327 -5.73 -10.25 -3.61
C SER A 327 -5.57 -8.91 -4.32
N ILE A 328 -6.58 -8.04 -4.28
CA ILE A 328 -6.51 -6.72 -4.89
C ILE A 328 -5.57 -5.84 -4.06
N ILE A 329 -4.56 -5.25 -4.69
CA ILE A 329 -3.67 -4.26 -4.08
C ILE A 329 -4.27 -2.86 -4.27
N TRP A 330 -4.68 -2.54 -5.51
CA TRP A 330 -5.43 -1.31 -5.79
C TRP A 330 -6.28 -1.45 -7.06
N GLN A 331 -7.33 -0.63 -7.16
CA GLN A 331 -8.15 -0.52 -8.37
C GLN A 331 -8.57 0.93 -8.61
N LYS A 332 -8.45 1.36 -9.87
CA LYS A 332 -8.72 2.73 -10.29
C LYS A 332 -9.51 2.79 -11.59
N ALA A 333 -10.41 3.77 -11.71
CA ALA A 333 -11.20 4.01 -12.91
C ALA A 333 -10.96 5.41 -13.47
N LEU A 334 -11.00 5.51 -14.80
CA LEU A 334 -11.12 6.77 -15.51
C LEU A 334 -12.54 7.29 -15.35
N THR A 335 -12.70 8.43 -14.67
CA THR A 335 -14.01 9.02 -14.37
C THR A 335 -14.29 10.27 -15.23
N GLY A 336 -15.55 10.72 -15.25
CA GLY A 336 -15.99 11.92 -15.96
C GLY A 336 -16.40 11.71 -17.43
N TYR A 337 -15.99 10.62 -18.07
CA TYR A 337 -16.32 10.31 -19.46
C TYR A 337 -16.53 8.81 -19.67
N LYS A 338 -17.46 8.47 -20.58
CA LYS A 338 -17.59 7.08 -21.04
C LYS A 338 -16.29 6.68 -21.74
N SER A 339 -15.64 5.65 -21.23
CA SER A 339 -14.30 5.24 -21.64
C SER A 339 -14.13 3.74 -21.52
N GLY A 340 -13.03 3.22 -22.05
CA GLY A 340 -12.62 1.86 -21.82
C GLY A 340 -11.17 1.64 -22.21
N PHE A 341 -10.42 0.94 -21.35
CA PHE A 341 -9.12 0.42 -21.73
C PHE A 341 -9.29 -0.90 -22.47
N GLU A 342 -8.51 -1.07 -23.54
CA GLU A 342 -8.58 -2.23 -24.43
C GLU A 342 -7.28 -3.05 -24.37
N CYS A 343 -6.20 -2.45 -23.85
CA CYS A 343 -4.87 -3.05 -23.73
C CYS A 343 -4.04 -2.30 -22.67
N LEU A 344 -2.93 -2.90 -22.23
CA LEU A 344 -1.94 -2.24 -21.38
C LEU A 344 -0.52 -2.75 -21.71
N THR A 345 0.49 -1.96 -21.36
CA THR A 345 1.90 -2.41 -21.35
C THR A 345 2.60 -1.80 -20.15
N LEU A 346 3.67 -2.44 -19.66
CA LEU A 346 4.59 -1.83 -18.71
C LEU A 346 5.83 -1.26 -19.43
N THR A 347 6.29 -0.12 -18.92
CA THR A 347 7.56 0.52 -19.27
C THR A 347 8.39 0.74 -18.01
N ASP A 348 9.68 1.05 -18.19
CA ASP A 348 10.57 1.40 -17.07
C ASP A 348 10.08 2.62 -16.28
N GLU A 349 9.20 3.44 -16.88
CA GLU A 349 8.64 4.67 -16.31
C GLU A 349 7.27 4.44 -15.66
N GLY A 350 6.59 3.31 -15.87
CA GLY A 350 5.21 3.17 -15.37
C GLY A 350 4.32 2.15 -16.07
N ILE A 351 3.06 2.16 -15.66
CA ILE A 351 1.96 1.37 -16.23
C ILE A 351 1.28 2.20 -17.33
N VAL A 352 1.11 1.63 -18.52
CA VAL A 352 0.50 2.34 -19.65
C VAL A 352 -0.76 1.65 -20.17
N PRO A 353 -1.95 1.95 -19.61
CA PRO A 353 -3.21 1.52 -20.19
C PRO A 353 -3.58 2.37 -21.42
N ALA A 354 -4.15 1.72 -22.43
CA ALA A 354 -4.59 2.38 -23.66
C ALA A 354 -5.96 1.88 -24.14
N GLY A 355 -6.73 2.77 -24.76
CA GLY A 355 -8.06 2.45 -25.24
C GLY A 355 -8.79 3.65 -25.83
N TRP A 356 -10.00 3.92 -25.35
CA TRP A 356 -10.86 4.98 -25.88
C TRP A 356 -11.61 5.80 -24.84
N ILE A 357 -11.96 7.03 -25.21
CA ILE A 357 -12.82 7.96 -24.48
C ILE A 357 -13.87 8.58 -25.42
N ASN A 358 -15.08 8.84 -24.94
CA ASN A 358 -16.12 9.52 -25.72
C ASN A 358 -15.96 11.05 -25.71
N ASP A 359 -16.30 11.67 -26.84
CA ASP A 359 -16.37 13.13 -26.99
C ASP A 359 -17.52 13.78 -26.19
N TYR A 360 -17.34 15.04 -25.81
CA TYR A 360 -18.34 15.85 -25.09
C TYR A 360 -18.63 17.15 -25.84
N PHE A 361 -19.82 17.32 -26.40
CA PHE A 361 -20.18 18.56 -27.11
C PHE A 361 -21.47 19.16 -26.54
N GLY A 362 -21.40 20.43 -26.11
CA GLY A 362 -22.59 21.21 -25.73
C GLY A 362 -23.37 20.66 -24.53
N GLY A 363 -22.70 19.98 -23.59
CA GLY A 363 -23.34 19.38 -22.41
C GLY A 363 -23.91 17.98 -22.64
N SER A 364 -23.65 17.35 -23.79
CA SER A 364 -24.09 15.98 -24.10
C SER A 364 -22.92 15.14 -24.65
N GLN A 365 -22.83 13.88 -24.19
CA GLN A 365 -21.87 12.92 -24.72
C GLN A 365 -22.22 12.54 -26.16
N THR A 366 -21.22 12.50 -27.03
CA THR A 366 -21.39 12.00 -28.40
C THR A 366 -21.05 10.51 -28.48
N THR A 367 -21.37 9.87 -29.61
CA THR A 367 -20.95 8.49 -29.90
C THR A 367 -19.55 8.39 -30.51
N ILE A 368 -18.85 9.53 -30.70
CA ILE A 368 -17.51 9.55 -31.28
C ILE A 368 -16.51 9.20 -30.17
N LYS A 369 -15.67 8.20 -30.46
CA LYS A 369 -14.58 7.77 -29.60
C LYS A 369 -13.26 8.40 -30.05
N HIS A 370 -12.39 8.70 -29.10
CA HIS A 370 -11.00 9.09 -29.31
C HIS A 370 -10.08 8.11 -28.61
N SER A 371 -8.93 7.85 -29.21
CA SER A 371 -7.92 6.96 -28.65
C SER A 371 -7.18 7.65 -27.53
N ILE A 372 -6.87 6.93 -26.47
CA ILE A 372 -6.11 7.44 -25.31
C ILE A 372 -5.02 6.47 -24.92
N ALA A 373 -3.95 7.00 -24.32
CA ALA A 373 -2.99 6.26 -23.51
C ALA A 373 -2.55 7.16 -22.34
N PHE A 374 -2.33 6.56 -21.17
CA PHE A 374 -1.88 7.26 -19.96
C PHE A 374 -0.62 6.61 -19.44
N LEU A 375 0.34 7.40 -18.98
CA LEU A 375 1.40 6.88 -18.12
C LEU A 375 0.94 7.02 -16.66
N LEU A 376 0.93 5.91 -15.95
CA LEU A 376 0.62 5.85 -14.52
C LEU A 376 1.86 5.39 -13.76
N ASP A 377 2.01 5.86 -12.53
CA ASP A 377 2.99 5.31 -11.60
C ASP A 377 2.66 3.86 -11.20
N GLU A 378 3.53 3.24 -10.41
CA GLU A 378 3.36 1.87 -9.89
C GLU A 378 2.11 1.68 -9.01
N ASN A 379 1.60 2.78 -8.46
CA ASN A 379 0.40 2.83 -7.64
C ASN A 379 -0.85 3.14 -8.49
N GLY A 380 -0.71 3.32 -9.80
CA GLY A 380 -1.79 3.66 -10.73
C GLY A 380 -2.24 5.12 -10.67
N ASN A 381 -1.48 6.03 -10.05
CA ASN A 381 -1.75 7.46 -10.09
C ASN A 381 -1.25 8.09 -11.38
N SER A 382 -1.91 9.18 -11.77
CA SER A 382 -1.44 10.12 -12.79
C SER A 382 -1.12 11.47 -12.13
N GLY A 383 0.06 12.03 -12.33
CA GLY A 383 0.42 13.35 -11.81
C GLY A 383 -0.38 14.49 -12.40
N SER A 384 -1.13 15.18 -11.54
CA SER A 384 -1.91 16.40 -11.78
C SER A 384 -3.01 16.32 -12.87
N SER A 385 -4.17 16.92 -12.56
CA SER A 385 -5.41 16.88 -13.34
C SER A 385 -5.21 17.04 -14.85
N MET A 386 -5.59 16.02 -15.62
CA MET A 386 -5.49 16.04 -17.08
C MET A 386 -6.65 16.86 -17.66
N THR A 387 -6.33 17.96 -18.34
CA THR A 387 -7.30 18.66 -19.18
C THR A 387 -7.40 17.96 -20.53
N ASN A 388 -8.61 17.54 -20.90
CA ASN A 388 -8.92 16.96 -22.22
C ASN A 388 -8.38 17.85 -23.36
N PRO A 389 -7.43 17.39 -24.20
CA PRO A 389 -6.92 18.17 -25.34
C PRO A 389 -7.96 18.43 -26.43
N ALA A 390 -9.08 17.69 -26.45
CA ALA A 390 -9.98 17.65 -27.60
C ALA A 390 -10.90 18.88 -27.76
N LEU A 391 -10.92 19.84 -26.82
CA LEU A 391 -11.93 20.91 -26.84
C LEU A 391 -11.44 22.35 -26.55
N THR A 392 -10.16 22.65 -26.73
CA THR A 392 -9.73 24.07 -26.77
C THR A 392 -9.52 24.56 -28.20
N GLY A 393 -10.63 24.94 -28.83
CA GLY A 393 -10.65 25.86 -29.97
C GLY A 393 -10.16 25.29 -31.31
N GLN A 394 -11.03 25.35 -32.32
CA GLN A 394 -10.61 25.23 -33.72
C GLN A 394 -9.39 26.11 -34.02
N SER A 395 -8.27 25.49 -34.37
CA SER A 395 -7.24 26.08 -35.22
C SER A 395 -6.50 24.96 -35.95
N THR A 396 -6.52 25.03 -37.27
CA THR A 396 -5.86 24.12 -38.19
C THR A 396 -4.33 24.19 -38.04
N SER A 397 -3.73 23.30 -37.25
CA SER A 397 -2.37 22.75 -37.42
C SER A 397 -2.10 21.71 -36.33
N ALA A 398 -1.56 20.56 -36.72
CA ALA A 398 -1.11 19.53 -35.79
C ALA A 398 -0.03 20.10 -34.86
N THR A 399 -0.34 20.18 -33.56
CA THR A 399 0.64 20.51 -32.51
C THR A 399 0.27 19.75 -31.25
N THR A 400 1.25 19.00 -30.76
CA THR A 400 1.35 18.36 -29.45
C THR A 400 1.06 19.37 -28.34
N TYR A 401 0.21 19.02 -27.37
CA TYR A 401 0.07 19.81 -26.13
C TYR A 401 1.06 19.26 -25.10
N THR A 402 2.15 19.97 -24.85
CA THR A 402 2.95 19.79 -23.63
C THR A 402 2.22 20.48 -22.48
N LEU A 403 1.93 19.74 -21.39
CA LEU A 403 1.36 20.25 -20.15
C LEU A 403 2.34 21.18 -19.42
N SER A 404 2.48 22.43 -19.89
CA SER A 404 3.16 23.48 -19.10
C SER A 404 2.56 24.88 -19.21
N SER A 405 1.45 25.07 -19.94
CA SER A 405 0.66 26.30 -19.80
C SER A 405 -0.74 26.20 -20.42
N VAL A 406 -1.78 26.02 -19.58
CA VAL A 406 -3.16 26.37 -19.98
C VAL A 406 -3.73 27.30 -18.92
N ARG A 407 -3.66 28.61 -19.18
CA ARG A 407 -4.46 29.61 -18.47
C ARG A 407 -5.87 29.63 -19.06
N SER A 408 -6.84 29.35 -18.19
CA SER A 408 -8.27 29.66 -18.25
C SER A 408 -9.03 29.37 -19.56
N ALA A 409 -9.66 28.20 -19.62
CA ALA A 409 -10.93 28.02 -20.33
C ALA A 409 -11.99 27.63 -19.29
N THR A 410 -12.96 28.51 -19.05
CA THR A 410 -13.92 28.46 -17.94
C THR A 410 -15.01 27.39 -18.07
N ASN A 411 -14.78 26.26 -18.75
CA ASN A 411 -15.74 25.14 -18.86
C ASN A 411 -15.10 23.78 -19.25
N ALA A 412 -13.81 23.54 -18.99
CA ALA A 412 -13.22 22.21 -19.16
C ALA A 412 -13.33 21.42 -17.84
N THR A 413 -14.11 20.34 -17.81
CA THR A 413 -14.10 19.37 -16.71
C THR A 413 -12.79 18.60 -16.74
N ALA A 414 -12.05 18.58 -15.63
CA ALA A 414 -10.84 17.78 -15.48
C ALA A 414 -11.15 16.28 -15.66
N VAL A 415 -10.25 15.55 -16.34
CA VAL A 415 -10.25 14.08 -16.39
C VAL A 415 -9.34 13.61 -15.26
N SER A 416 -9.85 12.75 -14.37
CA SER A 416 -9.07 12.13 -13.30
C SER A 416 -9.28 10.61 -13.30
N ILE A 417 -8.20 9.89 -13.02
CA ILE A 417 -8.26 8.50 -12.60
C ILE A 417 -8.48 8.54 -11.09
N SER A 418 -9.57 7.93 -10.62
CA SER A 418 -9.98 7.98 -9.22
C SER A 418 -10.04 6.55 -8.65
N PRO A 419 -9.83 6.38 -7.33
CA PRO A 419 -10.07 5.11 -6.66
C PRO A 419 -11.48 4.57 -6.97
N ILE A 420 -11.60 3.25 -7.11
CA ILE A 420 -12.91 2.57 -7.10
C ILE A 420 -13.12 2.07 -5.68
N GLU A 421 -14.11 2.63 -4.96
CA GLU A 421 -14.50 2.12 -3.64
C GLU A 421 -14.79 0.61 -3.72
N ALA A 422 -14.03 -0.19 -2.98
CA ALA A 422 -14.30 -1.60 -2.75
C ALA A 422 -15.59 -1.73 -1.92
N ASN A 423 -16.39 -2.77 -2.18
CA ASN A 423 -17.62 -3.15 -1.49
C ASN A 423 -18.94 -2.47 -1.91
N THR A 424 -19.63 -3.14 -2.84
CA THR A 424 -21.08 -3.37 -2.75
C THR A 424 -21.38 -4.65 -3.52
N GLN A 425 -21.29 -5.79 -2.84
CA GLN A 425 -21.83 -7.06 -3.30
C GLN A 425 -22.75 -7.62 -2.21
N VAL A 426 -24.06 -7.68 -2.50
CA VAL A 426 -25.05 -8.35 -1.65
C VAL A 426 -25.79 -9.41 -2.48
N ASP A 427 -25.78 -10.61 -1.92
CA ASP A 427 -26.69 -11.77 -2.04
C ASP A 427 -26.40 -13.00 -2.96
N TYR A 428 -25.70 -13.97 -2.33
CA TYR A 428 -25.90 -15.43 -2.17
C TYR A 428 -26.33 -16.35 -3.33
N TYR A 429 -25.61 -17.48 -3.52
CA TYR A 429 -26.07 -18.87 -3.23
C TYR A 429 -24.87 -19.87 -3.32
N TRP A 430 -24.37 -20.26 -2.14
CA TRP A 430 -23.77 -21.54 -1.70
C TRP A 430 -23.11 -22.51 -2.71
N PHE A 431 -21.83 -22.85 -2.48
CA PHE A 431 -21.38 -24.22 -2.17
C PHE A 431 -20.05 -24.17 -1.38
N GLU A 432 -20.19 -24.43 -0.07
CA GLU A 432 -19.27 -24.99 0.94
C GLU A 432 -17.74 -24.76 0.84
N GLY A 433 -17.23 -24.03 1.82
CA GLY A 433 -15.83 -24.03 2.27
C GLY A 433 -15.58 -22.97 3.35
N GLU A 434 -16.14 -23.17 4.56
CA GLU A 434 -15.94 -22.42 5.83
C GLU A 434 -15.20 -21.07 5.78
N GLU A 435 -15.95 -19.96 5.84
CA GLU A 435 -15.48 -18.64 6.31
C GLU A 435 -16.27 -18.27 7.58
N TRP A 436 -15.55 -17.75 8.58
CA TRP A 436 -16.07 -17.32 9.86
C TRP A 436 -16.95 -16.08 9.69
N GLY A 437 -18.14 -16.09 10.31
CA GLY A 437 -19.14 -15.03 10.14
C GLY A 437 -18.82 -13.77 10.95
N CYS A 438 -18.74 -12.64 10.25
CA CYS A 438 -18.76 -11.29 10.85
C CYS A 438 -20.21 -10.83 11.00
N ASP A 439 -20.89 -11.27 12.06
CA ASP A 439 -22.28 -10.89 12.40
C ASP A 439 -22.37 -10.26 13.82
N VAL A 440 -21.23 -9.85 14.40
CA VAL A 440 -21.17 -9.23 15.73
C VAL A 440 -21.51 -7.74 15.65
N PRO A 441 -22.29 -7.17 16.60
CA PRO A 441 -22.49 -5.72 16.69
C PRO A 441 -21.15 -5.00 16.87
N ASP A 442 -21.02 -3.82 16.26
CA ASP A 442 -19.85 -2.92 16.28
C ASP A 442 -19.48 -2.33 17.65
N THR A 443 -19.95 -2.95 18.73
CA THR A 443 -19.84 -2.44 20.11
C THR A 443 -19.33 -3.49 21.10
N VAL A 444 -19.04 -4.70 20.63
CA VAL A 444 -18.38 -5.72 21.46
C VAL A 444 -16.88 -5.48 21.34
N ASP A 445 -16.26 -5.22 22.48
CA ASP A 445 -14.82 -5.11 22.70
C ASP A 445 -14.54 -6.08 23.86
N THR A 446 -13.99 -7.25 23.52
CA THR A 446 -13.88 -8.41 24.41
C THR A 446 -12.72 -8.29 25.38
N ASP A 447 -11.63 -7.66 24.98
CA ASP A 447 -10.44 -7.48 25.81
C ASP A 447 -10.30 -6.10 26.44
N GLY A 448 -11.09 -5.12 26.00
CA GLY A 448 -11.24 -3.80 26.61
C GLY A 448 -10.16 -2.81 26.23
N ASP A 449 -9.59 -2.92 25.02
CA ASP A 449 -8.61 -1.97 24.48
C ASP A 449 -9.23 -0.81 23.68
N ALA A 450 -10.56 -0.73 23.66
CA ALA A 450 -11.35 0.23 22.89
C ALA A 450 -11.33 0.03 21.37
N LEU A 451 -10.87 -1.13 20.88
CA LEU A 451 -11.09 -1.63 19.54
C LEU A 451 -12.24 -2.65 19.59
N PRO A 452 -13.34 -2.45 18.85
CA PRO A 452 -14.35 -3.48 18.72
C PRO A 452 -13.77 -4.77 18.12
N ASP A 453 -14.20 -5.94 18.59
CA ASP A 453 -13.77 -7.25 18.08
C ASP A 453 -13.91 -7.35 16.55
N VAL A 454 -14.94 -6.67 16.02
CA VAL A 454 -15.22 -6.65 14.58
C VAL A 454 -14.22 -5.78 13.82
N TRP A 455 -13.62 -4.76 14.44
CA TRP A 455 -12.53 -3.98 13.88
C TRP A 455 -11.27 -4.81 13.73
N GLU A 456 -10.97 -5.60 14.74
CA GLU A 456 -9.79 -6.44 14.79
C GLU A 456 -9.91 -7.67 13.88
N THR A 457 -11.13 -8.19 13.66
CA THR A 457 -11.35 -9.41 12.87
C THR A 457 -11.86 -9.19 11.45
N CYS A 458 -12.59 -8.11 11.20
CA CYS A 458 -13.40 -7.94 9.99
C CYS A 458 -13.21 -6.59 9.28
N GLY A 459 -12.79 -5.52 9.97
CA GLY A 459 -12.56 -4.19 9.41
C GLY A 459 -13.16 -3.08 10.28
N VAL A 460 -12.68 -1.85 10.11
CA VAL A 460 -12.87 -0.72 11.04
C VAL A 460 -13.94 0.24 10.53
N ASP A 461 -14.86 0.71 11.35
CA ASP A 461 -15.76 1.85 11.03
C ASP A 461 -15.19 3.18 11.56
N THR A 462 -14.28 3.76 10.78
CA THR A 462 -13.60 5.03 11.08
C THR A 462 -14.52 6.25 11.05
N ASN A 463 -15.72 6.14 10.46
CA ASN A 463 -16.59 7.29 10.21
C ASN A 463 -17.93 7.25 10.98
N GLY A 464 -18.25 6.12 11.63
CA GLY A 464 -19.43 5.91 12.45
C GLY A 464 -20.73 5.74 11.66
N ASP A 465 -20.67 5.34 10.39
CA ASP A 465 -21.85 5.08 9.55
C ASP A 465 -22.32 3.61 9.58
N SER A 466 -21.69 2.79 10.43
CA SER A 466 -21.89 1.35 10.55
C SER A 466 -21.52 0.57 9.29
N ILE A 467 -20.59 1.11 8.48
CA ILE A 467 -19.97 0.44 7.33
C ILE A 467 -18.48 0.28 7.62
N LEU A 468 -18.00 -0.96 7.64
CA LEU A 468 -16.58 -1.23 7.86
C LEU A 468 -15.74 -0.78 6.66
N GLU A 469 -14.78 0.11 6.88
CA GLU A 469 -13.71 0.49 5.98
C GLU A 469 -12.50 -0.45 6.02
N ASN A 470 -11.71 -0.38 4.95
CA ASN A 470 -10.59 -1.28 4.70
C ASN A 470 -9.30 -0.80 5.40
N ASN A 471 -9.23 -0.99 6.71
CA ASN A 471 -8.02 -0.95 7.51
C ASN A 471 -7.89 -2.30 8.23
N GLU A 472 -7.30 -3.30 7.58
CA GLU A 472 -7.35 -4.67 8.11
C GLU A 472 -6.37 -4.85 9.29
N LEU A 473 -6.78 -4.43 10.49
CA LEU A 473 -6.03 -4.55 11.75
C LEU A 473 -5.55 -5.99 12.01
N ARG A 474 -6.33 -7.02 11.63
CA ARG A 474 -5.89 -8.43 11.64
C ARG A 474 -4.57 -8.69 10.91
N HIS A 475 -4.31 -7.98 9.81
CA HIS A 475 -3.11 -8.21 8.98
C HIS A 475 -1.87 -7.55 9.56
N ILE A 476 -2.05 -6.67 10.54
CA ILE A 476 -0.99 -6.07 11.35
C ILE A 476 -1.00 -6.60 12.78
N GLY A 477 -1.68 -7.74 12.99
CA GLY A 477 -1.54 -8.55 14.21
C GLY A 477 -2.58 -8.32 15.29
N ALA A 478 -3.69 -7.61 15.03
CA ALA A 478 -4.75 -7.44 16.01
C ALA A 478 -5.39 -8.77 16.47
N ASP A 479 -5.72 -8.90 17.75
CA ASP A 479 -6.36 -10.07 18.36
C ASP A 479 -7.44 -9.64 19.37
N PRO A 480 -8.74 -9.92 19.10
CA PRO A 480 -9.87 -9.47 19.92
C PRO A 480 -9.98 -10.12 21.31
N ASN A 481 -8.95 -10.84 21.74
CA ASN A 481 -8.87 -11.46 23.05
C ASN A 481 -7.65 -10.99 23.85
N VAL A 482 -6.83 -10.12 23.27
CA VAL A 482 -5.61 -9.59 23.85
C VAL A 482 -5.49 -8.14 23.42
N LYS A 483 -5.59 -7.23 24.39
CA LYS A 483 -5.50 -5.79 24.16
C LYS A 483 -4.37 -5.42 23.20
N ASP A 484 -4.69 -4.65 22.19
CA ASP A 484 -3.77 -4.15 21.21
C ASP A 484 -3.56 -2.63 21.36
N ILE A 485 -2.33 -2.17 21.13
CA ILE A 485 -2.00 -0.75 21.00
C ILE A 485 -1.27 -0.55 19.69
N PHE A 486 -1.82 0.29 18.83
CA PHE A 486 -1.21 0.65 17.55
C PHE A 486 -0.52 2.01 17.65
N ILE A 487 0.74 2.08 17.22
CA ILE A 487 1.54 3.31 17.22
C ILE A 487 2.12 3.51 15.83
N GLU A 488 2.00 4.72 15.30
CA GLU A 488 2.75 5.17 14.14
C GLU A 488 3.85 6.12 14.57
N VAL A 489 5.07 5.87 14.09
CA VAL A 489 6.24 6.67 14.40
C VAL A 489 6.83 7.22 13.12
N ASP A 490 6.82 8.55 13.00
CA ASP A 490 7.58 9.28 12.01
C ASP A 490 8.91 9.77 12.61
N TRP A 491 9.92 9.96 11.77
CA TRP A 491 11.26 10.32 12.25
C TRP A 491 11.97 11.31 11.34
N MET A 492 12.71 12.24 11.91
CA MET A 492 13.56 13.14 11.12
C MET A 492 14.81 12.43 10.58
N GLU A 493 15.14 12.63 9.31
CA GLU A 493 16.46 12.25 8.81
C GLU A 493 17.55 13.23 9.29
N CYS A 494 18.79 12.77 9.44
CA CYS A 494 19.94 13.62 9.77
C CYS A 494 20.80 13.85 8.53
N ASP A 495 20.86 15.08 8.04
CA ASP A 495 21.68 15.43 6.88
C ASP A 495 23.00 16.08 7.28
N GLN A 496 24.13 15.41 7.02
CA GLN A 496 25.47 15.96 7.28
C GLN A 496 25.79 17.25 6.50
N ALA A 497 25.11 17.53 5.40
CA ALA A 497 25.28 18.80 4.68
C ALA A 497 24.66 19.97 5.46
N SER A 498 23.69 19.68 6.32
CA SER A 498 22.91 20.65 7.10
C SER A 498 23.35 20.69 8.57
N ASP A 499 23.84 19.58 9.14
CA ASP A 499 24.44 19.52 10.48
C ASP A 499 25.78 18.72 10.49
N PRO A 500 26.93 19.37 10.78
CA PRO A 500 28.23 18.70 10.86
C PRO A 500 28.41 17.77 12.08
N THR A 501 27.42 17.66 12.96
CA THR A 501 27.40 16.77 14.13
C THR A 501 26.70 15.43 13.86
N CYS A 502 25.97 15.27 12.75
CA CYS A 502 25.44 13.97 12.33
C CYS A 502 26.62 12.97 12.18
N PRO A 503 26.54 11.74 12.73
CA PRO A 503 27.64 10.77 12.69
C PRO A 503 28.15 10.43 11.28
N ASP A 504 27.22 10.31 10.32
CA ASP A 504 27.48 10.16 8.89
C ASP A 504 26.22 10.50 8.06
N THR A 505 26.32 10.40 6.73
CA THR A 505 25.22 10.64 5.78
C THR A 505 24.16 9.54 5.75
N THR A 506 24.26 8.52 6.62
CA THR A 506 23.32 7.39 6.73
C THR A 506 22.60 7.35 8.08
N PHE A 507 22.94 8.25 8.99
CA PHE A 507 22.32 8.34 10.31
C PHE A 507 20.87 8.86 10.18
N THR A 508 19.95 8.11 10.80
CA THR A 508 18.52 8.39 10.80
C THR A 508 18.00 8.20 12.22
N HIS A 509 17.00 9.01 12.58
CA HIS A 509 16.23 8.81 13.81
C HIS A 509 15.22 7.67 13.71
N GLN A 510 15.18 6.96 12.57
CA GLN A 510 14.31 5.80 12.39
C GLN A 510 14.52 4.80 13.52
N PRO A 511 13.46 4.38 14.22
CA PRO A 511 13.52 3.27 15.15
C PRO A 511 14.09 2.01 14.51
N ASN A 512 14.66 1.15 15.35
CA ASN A 512 15.07 -0.17 14.94
C ASN A 512 14.29 -1.21 15.74
N GLN A 513 14.15 -2.41 15.17
CA GLN A 513 13.33 -3.46 15.75
C GLN A 513 13.79 -3.90 17.15
N SER A 514 15.09 -3.78 17.46
CA SER A 514 15.67 -4.33 18.69
C SER A 514 15.07 -3.66 19.92
N TRP A 515 15.22 -2.33 20.01
CA TRP A 515 14.76 -1.59 21.19
C TRP A 515 13.25 -1.40 21.21
N ILE A 516 12.57 -1.38 20.04
CA ILE A 516 11.11 -1.43 19.98
C ILE A 516 10.58 -2.73 20.59
N CYS A 517 11.26 -3.86 20.34
CA CYS A 517 10.87 -5.12 20.93
C CYS A 517 11.11 -5.20 22.43
N GLU A 518 12.11 -4.51 22.99
CA GLU A 518 12.26 -4.42 24.45
C GLU A 518 11.04 -3.73 25.10
N VAL A 519 10.47 -2.72 24.45
CA VAL A 519 9.22 -2.07 24.91
C VAL A 519 8.03 -3.00 24.70
N ALA A 520 7.85 -3.58 23.52
CA ALA A 520 6.72 -4.48 23.25
C ALA A 520 6.72 -5.71 24.17
N GLU A 521 7.89 -6.25 24.51
CA GLU A 521 8.04 -7.32 25.50
C GLU A 521 7.64 -6.86 26.90
N ALA A 522 7.80 -5.58 27.25
CA ALA A 522 7.29 -5.04 28.51
C ALA A 522 5.77 -5.08 28.62
N PHE A 523 5.07 -4.76 27.53
CA PHE A 523 3.61 -4.82 27.44
C PHE A 523 3.08 -6.27 27.37
N ALA A 524 3.79 -7.16 26.68
CA ALA A 524 3.38 -8.56 26.52
C ALA A 524 3.55 -9.44 27.78
N ARG A 525 4.28 -8.97 28.81
CA ARG A 525 4.47 -9.73 30.05
C ARG A 525 3.15 -9.90 30.82
N THR A 526 2.86 -11.12 31.25
CA THR A 526 1.68 -11.43 32.09
C THR A 526 1.96 -11.35 33.59
N GLU A 527 3.21 -11.05 33.97
CA GLU A 527 3.65 -10.91 35.35
C GLU A 527 4.80 -9.90 35.43
N THR A 528 4.71 -8.97 36.37
CA THR A 528 5.78 -8.03 36.72
C THR A 528 6.06 -8.18 38.21
N GLN A 529 7.29 -8.54 38.56
CA GLN A 529 7.76 -8.62 39.95
C GLN A 529 6.83 -9.43 40.89
N GLY A 530 6.33 -10.59 40.43
CA GLY A 530 5.45 -11.45 41.22
C GLY A 530 3.96 -11.10 41.15
N ILE A 531 3.60 -10.04 40.42
CA ILE A 531 2.23 -9.53 40.32
C ILE A 531 1.73 -9.77 38.91
N ALA A 532 0.63 -10.51 38.79
CA ALA A 532 -0.03 -10.76 37.52
C ALA A 532 -0.56 -9.46 36.91
N LYS A 533 -0.36 -9.29 35.61
CA LYS A 533 -0.94 -8.23 34.80
C LYS A 533 -1.48 -8.79 33.49
N GLU A 534 -2.35 -8.03 32.84
CA GLU A 534 -2.87 -8.40 31.52
C GLU A 534 -1.79 -8.14 30.47
N ALA A 535 -1.63 -9.07 29.53
CA ALA A 535 -0.73 -8.87 28.40
C ALA A 535 -1.39 -7.92 27.40
N ILE A 536 -0.57 -7.05 26.82
CA ILE A 536 -0.96 -6.11 25.77
C ILE A 536 -0.02 -6.34 24.60
N ASN A 537 -0.56 -6.49 23.40
CA ASN A 537 0.22 -6.48 22.17
C ASN A 537 0.50 -5.03 21.78
N LEU A 538 1.78 -4.71 21.59
CA LEU A 538 2.20 -3.39 21.15
C LEU A 538 2.68 -3.48 19.70
N HIS A 539 1.97 -2.80 18.81
CA HIS A 539 2.23 -2.74 17.38
C HIS A 539 2.81 -1.38 17.02
N VAL A 540 4.13 -1.31 16.76
CA VAL A 540 4.79 -0.03 16.45
C VAL A 540 5.24 0.00 15.00
N ASP A 541 4.58 0.83 14.22
CA ASP A 541 4.86 1.11 12.82
C ASP A 541 5.87 2.25 12.69
N PHE A 542 7.07 1.90 12.24
CA PHE A 542 8.13 2.87 11.92
C PHE A 542 8.66 2.63 10.50
N GLY A 543 7.74 2.28 9.59
CA GLY A 543 7.99 2.06 8.17
C GLY A 543 7.67 0.64 7.71
N PRO A 544 7.60 0.38 6.38
CA PRO A 544 7.09 -0.88 5.81
C PRO A 544 7.82 -2.17 6.25
N ASN A 545 9.05 -2.03 6.75
CA ASN A 545 9.89 -3.13 7.20
C ASN A 545 9.82 -3.37 8.72
N SER A 546 9.10 -2.54 9.48
CA SER A 546 8.86 -2.78 10.90
C SER A 546 7.99 -4.02 11.07
N LEU A 547 8.38 -4.91 11.98
CA LEU A 547 7.57 -6.07 12.34
C LEU A 547 6.40 -5.59 13.19
N HIS A 548 5.18 -5.99 12.84
CA HIS A 548 4.02 -5.66 13.65
C HIS A 548 3.91 -6.52 14.91
N THR A 549 4.65 -7.64 14.99
CA THR A 549 4.73 -8.46 16.20
C THR A 549 6.17 -8.89 16.44
N CYS A 550 6.69 -8.59 17.64
CA CYS A 550 8.05 -8.95 18.03
C CYS A 550 8.28 -10.47 18.05
N GLY A 551 9.41 -10.90 17.48
CA GLY A 551 9.71 -12.33 17.28
C GLY A 551 8.98 -12.99 16.10
N GLY A 552 8.09 -12.25 15.41
CA GLY A 552 7.42 -12.68 14.18
C GLY A 552 8.27 -12.47 12.91
N THR A 553 7.66 -12.71 11.75
CA THR A 553 8.27 -12.48 10.42
C THR A 553 7.45 -11.55 9.53
N GLU A 554 6.29 -11.12 10.00
CA GLU A 554 5.32 -10.32 9.25
C GLU A 554 5.54 -8.83 9.56
N THR A 555 5.53 -7.99 8.52
CA THR A 555 5.81 -6.55 8.61
C THR A 555 4.56 -5.74 8.28
N PHE A 556 4.53 -4.48 8.71
CA PHE A 556 3.43 -3.57 8.36
C PHE A 556 3.25 -3.40 6.84
N GLY A 557 4.31 -3.50 6.04
CA GLY A 557 4.22 -3.58 4.58
C GLY A 557 3.48 -2.38 3.98
N ILE A 558 2.41 -2.64 3.21
CA ILE A 558 1.57 -1.60 2.61
C ILE A 558 0.63 -0.90 3.61
N TYR A 559 0.47 -1.46 4.81
CA TYR A 559 -0.32 -0.88 5.90
C TYR A 559 0.51 0.05 6.78
N SER A 560 1.78 0.28 6.43
CA SER A 560 2.65 1.22 7.12
C SER A 560 2.32 2.66 6.74
N GLY A 561 2.08 3.50 7.76
CA GLY A 561 2.04 4.95 7.67
C GLY A 561 3.37 5.61 8.05
N GLY A 562 4.21 4.95 8.86
CA GLY A 562 5.44 5.54 9.39
C GLY A 562 6.44 5.96 8.30
N ASN A 563 6.85 7.23 8.31
CA ASN A 563 7.73 7.79 7.30
C ASN A 563 8.82 8.74 7.81
N ALA A 564 9.80 8.94 6.92
CA ALA A 564 10.89 9.89 7.13
C ALA A 564 10.40 11.32 6.92
N LEU A 565 10.73 12.19 7.87
CA LEU A 565 10.46 13.62 7.88
C LEU A 565 11.71 14.41 7.44
N PRO A 566 11.53 15.54 6.74
CA PRO A 566 12.63 16.42 6.41
C PRO A 566 13.38 16.92 7.66
N TRP A 567 14.71 16.99 7.56
CA TRP A 567 15.54 17.49 8.65
C TRP A 567 15.20 18.95 9.02
N GLN A 568 15.15 19.21 10.33
CA GLN A 568 15.18 20.55 10.90
C GLN A 568 16.13 20.59 12.11
N GLU A 569 16.99 21.62 12.15
CA GLU A 569 17.95 21.82 13.25
C GLU A 569 17.26 21.97 14.61
N VAL A 570 16.17 22.75 14.67
CA VAL A 570 15.42 23.02 15.89
C VAL A 570 13.94 22.92 15.60
N PHE A 571 13.29 21.93 16.18
CA PHE A 571 11.84 21.81 16.19
C PHE A 571 11.28 22.83 17.19
N THR A 572 10.60 23.86 16.67
CA THR A 572 10.23 25.03 17.46
C THR A 572 8.86 24.82 18.08
N LEU A 573 8.85 24.30 19.30
CA LEU A 573 7.65 24.24 20.14
C LEU A 573 7.29 25.65 20.64
N THR A 574 6.47 26.40 19.91
CA THR A 574 5.90 27.66 20.43
C THR A 574 4.82 27.38 21.46
N VAL A 575 5.23 27.38 22.74
CA VAL A 575 4.43 27.12 23.94
C VAL A 575 3.44 28.27 24.24
N THR A 576 2.48 28.51 23.35
CA THR A 576 1.26 29.26 23.72
C THR A 576 0.05 28.40 23.47
N ASP A 577 -0.87 28.45 24.45
CA ASP A 577 -1.97 27.55 24.84
C ASP A 577 -2.79 26.79 23.77
N ASN A 578 -2.57 26.97 22.47
CA ASN A 578 -3.35 26.32 21.41
C ASN A 578 -2.59 26.05 20.08
N GLN A 579 -1.26 26.22 20.01
CA GLN A 579 -0.57 26.27 18.72
C GLN A 579 0.74 25.45 18.70
N MET A 580 0.63 24.13 18.86
CA MET A 580 1.60 23.14 18.36
C MET A 580 1.57 23.12 16.82
N LEU A 581 1.79 24.28 16.18
CA LEU A 581 1.51 24.48 14.76
C LEU A 581 2.40 23.62 13.87
N GLU A 582 3.65 23.39 14.28
CA GLU A 582 4.59 22.57 13.51
C GLU A 582 4.19 21.09 13.57
N TYR A 583 3.90 20.57 14.77
CA TYR A 583 3.32 19.23 14.95
C TYR A 583 2.00 19.03 14.20
N ASN A 584 1.04 19.95 14.39
CA ASN A 584 -0.25 19.86 13.73
C ASN A 584 -0.12 19.96 12.21
N ALA A 585 0.88 20.70 11.71
CA ALA A 585 1.16 20.76 10.29
C ALA A 585 1.71 19.41 9.79
N ILE A 586 2.62 18.77 10.53
CA ILE A 586 3.16 17.45 10.18
C ILE A 586 2.06 16.39 10.29
N ARG A 587 1.36 16.27 11.43
CA ARG A 587 0.23 15.32 11.58
C ARG A 587 -0.83 15.51 10.49
N ALA A 588 -1.13 16.75 10.07
CA ALA A 588 -2.12 16.99 9.02
C ALA A 588 -1.64 16.58 7.61
N THR A 589 -0.34 16.38 7.40
CA THR A 589 0.22 15.96 6.11
C THR A 589 0.66 14.51 6.08
N GLU A 590 1.19 14.00 7.19
CA GLU A 590 1.83 12.68 7.27
C GLU A 590 0.91 11.60 7.89
N PHE A 591 0.01 11.97 8.82
CA PHE A 591 -0.87 11.01 9.49
C PHE A 591 -2.21 10.87 8.76
N GLU A 592 -2.53 9.66 8.30
CA GLU A 592 -3.76 9.40 7.55
C GLU A 592 -5.01 9.43 8.43
N THR A 593 -6.08 10.08 7.97
CA THR A 593 -7.33 10.22 8.74
C THR A 593 -8.01 8.90 9.06
N SER A 594 -7.74 7.84 8.30
CA SER A 594 -8.30 6.50 8.56
C SER A 594 -7.65 5.82 9.77
N ARG A 595 -6.48 6.31 10.22
CA ARG A 595 -5.75 5.80 11.40
C ARG A 595 -6.10 6.58 12.67
N GLU A 596 -6.84 7.68 12.52
CA GLU A 596 -7.29 8.51 13.63
C GLU A 596 -8.20 7.73 14.57
N GLY A 597 -7.85 7.73 15.85
CA GLY A 597 -8.56 6.99 16.89
C GLY A 597 -8.26 5.48 16.97
N ILE A 598 -7.33 4.99 16.14
CA ILE A 598 -6.79 3.62 16.22
C ILE A 598 -5.30 3.66 16.56
N PHE A 599 -4.55 4.53 15.87
CA PHE A 599 -3.11 4.68 16.05
C PHE A 599 -2.81 5.90 16.92
N HIS A 600 -1.91 5.71 17.87
CA HIS A 600 -1.22 6.79 18.54
C HIS A 600 -0.10 7.30 17.62
N TYR A 601 -0.02 8.61 17.41
CA TYR A 601 0.93 9.20 16.47
C TYR A 601 2.12 9.82 17.19
N PHE A 602 3.31 9.37 16.82
CA PHE A 602 4.60 9.73 17.41
C PHE A 602 5.49 10.38 16.36
N ILE A 603 6.23 11.41 16.76
CA ILE A 603 7.28 12.01 15.92
C ILE A 603 8.61 12.04 16.68
N ILE A 604 9.66 11.50 16.06
CA ILE A 604 11.03 11.60 16.53
C ILE A 604 11.73 12.77 15.81
N VAL A 605 12.12 13.79 16.59
CA VAL A 605 12.76 15.01 16.06
C VAL A 605 14.24 15.10 16.44
N HIS A 606 15.00 15.88 15.65
CA HIS A 606 16.45 15.97 15.82
C HIS A 606 16.90 16.78 17.05
N GLU A 607 16.34 17.98 17.26
CA GLU A 607 16.51 18.77 18.49
C GLU A 607 15.20 19.52 18.78
N GLY A 608 14.72 19.50 20.03
CA GLY A 608 13.65 20.39 20.45
C GLY A 608 14.18 21.72 20.98
N ALA A 609 13.36 22.77 20.97
CA ALA A 609 13.73 24.11 21.42
C ALA A 609 14.32 24.15 22.84
N GLY A 610 15.67 24.10 22.97
CA GLY A 610 16.34 24.16 24.27
C GLY A 610 17.55 23.23 24.48
N LYS A 611 17.98 22.41 23.49
CA LYS A 611 19.13 21.48 23.60
C LYS A 611 18.96 20.35 24.63
N MET A 612 17.75 19.83 24.84
CA MET A 612 17.49 18.75 25.79
C MET A 612 16.77 17.58 25.10
N ALA A 613 16.89 16.37 25.65
CA ALA A 613 15.94 15.30 25.33
C ALA A 613 14.57 15.80 25.79
N ILE A 614 13.61 15.85 24.88
CA ILE A 614 12.29 16.45 25.09
C ILE A 614 11.28 15.37 24.75
N GLY A 615 10.27 15.20 25.59
CA GLY A 615 9.06 14.46 25.32
C GLY A 615 7.86 15.35 25.61
N VAL A 616 6.92 15.43 24.66
CA VAL A 616 5.73 16.27 24.77
C VAL A 616 4.54 15.45 24.31
N ALA A 617 3.73 14.98 25.26
CA ALA A 617 2.41 14.43 25.01
C ALA A 617 1.35 15.53 25.07
N ARG A 618 0.39 15.53 24.14
CA ARG A 618 -0.79 16.42 24.24
C ARG A 618 -1.67 15.91 25.38
N SER A 619 -2.19 16.75 26.26
CA SER A 619 -3.52 16.53 26.85
C SER A 619 -4.08 17.93 27.11
N GLY A 620 -5.38 18.06 27.33
CA GLY A 620 -6.00 19.38 27.50
C GLY A 620 -5.22 20.30 28.45
N ASN A 621 -4.69 21.41 27.91
CA ASN A 621 -4.01 22.51 28.59
C ASN A 621 -2.77 22.17 29.46
N ARG A 622 -1.59 22.11 28.79
CA ARG A 622 -0.24 22.64 29.13
C ARG A 622 0.88 21.64 28.79
N ILE A 623 2.11 22.15 28.66
CA ILE A 623 3.33 21.49 28.18
C ILE A 623 4.33 21.40 29.34
N GLU A 624 4.94 20.23 29.59
CA GLU A 624 6.07 20.07 30.51
C GLU A 624 7.40 19.92 29.73
N LEU A 625 8.50 20.40 30.32
CA LEU A 625 9.86 20.32 29.78
C LEU A 625 10.66 19.39 30.70
N ILE A 626 11.32 18.38 30.14
CA ILE A 626 12.18 17.44 30.87
C ILE A 626 13.33 18.19 31.57
N GLU A 627 13.66 17.82 32.81
CA GLU A 627 14.82 18.33 33.55
C GLU A 627 16.15 17.81 33.00
N ASN A 628 17.18 18.64 33.07
CA ASN A 628 18.52 18.23 32.72
C ASN A 628 19.02 17.09 33.63
N PRO A 629 19.86 16.17 33.13
CA PRO A 629 20.62 15.22 33.97
C PRO A 629 21.52 15.88 35.03
N ASP A 630 21.64 17.22 35.02
CA ASP A 630 22.41 18.03 35.98
C ASP A 630 21.56 18.74 37.05
N GLY A 631 20.25 18.45 37.12
CA GLY A 631 19.36 18.97 38.16
C GLY A 631 19.01 20.45 38.04
N THR A 632 19.14 21.06 36.86
CA THR A 632 18.69 22.46 36.66
C THR A 632 17.23 22.55 36.22
N THR A 633 16.39 23.11 37.10
CA THR A 633 14.94 23.30 36.98
C THR A 633 14.53 24.41 35.99
N GLN A 634 13.48 24.18 35.19
CA GLN A 634 12.57 25.23 34.74
C GLN A 634 11.13 24.85 35.10
N THR A 635 10.59 25.52 36.12
CA THR A 635 9.23 25.34 36.63
C THR A 635 8.17 25.74 35.60
N ASN A 636 7.19 24.87 35.35
CA ASN A 636 5.76 25.20 35.21
C ASN A 636 4.93 23.92 35.12
N GLU A 637 4.54 23.39 36.28
CA GLU A 637 3.67 22.22 36.42
C GLU A 637 2.28 22.46 35.84
N ALA A 638 1.75 21.43 35.19
CA ALA A 638 0.36 21.41 34.81
C ALA A 638 -0.26 20.02 34.79
N VAL A 639 -1.49 19.98 35.31
CA VAL A 639 -2.36 18.81 35.43
C VAL A 639 -2.77 18.28 34.05
N PHE A 640 -2.37 17.06 33.72
CA PHE A 640 -2.89 16.28 32.59
C PHE A 640 -4.33 15.80 32.88
N ARG A 641 -5.20 15.80 31.86
CA ARG A 641 -6.48 15.07 31.89
C ARG A 641 -6.64 14.26 30.60
N GLU A 642 -6.89 12.97 30.80
CA GLU A 642 -7.45 11.91 29.93
C GLU A 642 -7.08 11.95 28.44
N GLY A 643 -6.29 10.93 28.02
CA GLY A 643 -6.17 10.40 26.64
C GLY A 643 -5.68 11.39 25.58
N SER A 644 -4.56 11.07 24.92
CA SER A 644 -4.25 11.78 23.68
C SER A 644 -3.70 10.87 22.60
N ASP A 645 -3.87 11.30 21.36
CA ASP A 645 -3.40 10.59 20.17
C ASP A 645 -2.00 11.03 19.72
N SER A 646 -1.22 11.75 20.54
CA SER A 646 -0.15 12.61 20.02
C SER A 646 1.05 12.83 20.94
N VAL A 647 2.20 12.29 20.52
CA VAL A 647 3.49 12.39 21.22
C VAL A 647 4.59 12.92 20.29
N ILE A 648 5.39 13.86 20.78
CA ILE A 648 6.63 14.29 20.12
C ILE A 648 7.77 14.01 21.07
N PHE A 649 8.84 13.40 20.59
CA PHE A 649 10.02 13.26 21.41
C PHE A 649 11.31 13.39 20.60
N ALA A 650 12.34 13.90 21.24
CA ALA A 650 13.66 14.09 20.68
C ALA A 650 14.64 13.29 21.53
N PHE A 651 15.39 12.36 20.92
CA PHE A 651 16.54 11.75 21.57
C PHE A 651 17.70 12.75 21.56
N GLY A 652 17.58 13.78 22.41
CA GLY A 652 18.61 14.82 22.55
C GLY A 652 19.98 14.24 22.93
N ASN A 653 21.01 15.09 22.99
CA ASN A 653 22.39 14.71 23.30
C ASN A 653 22.51 14.10 24.72
N VAL A 654 22.36 12.78 24.84
CA VAL A 654 22.48 12.02 26.08
C VAL A 654 23.96 11.84 26.44
N GLY A 655 24.64 12.95 26.72
CA GLY A 655 26.05 12.98 27.10
C GLY A 655 27.04 12.78 25.93
N GLN A 656 27.97 13.74 25.80
CA GLN A 656 29.18 13.65 24.97
C GLN A 656 29.02 13.19 23.51
N ASN A 657 28.25 13.95 22.70
CA ASN A 657 28.16 13.77 21.24
C ASN A 657 27.57 12.42 20.81
N ASN A 658 26.77 11.78 21.66
CA ASN A 658 26.05 10.56 21.32
C ASN A 658 24.59 10.95 21.02
N TYR A 659 24.37 11.44 19.81
CA TYR A 659 23.03 11.71 19.31
C TYR A 659 22.27 10.36 19.32
N ASP A 660 21.15 10.35 20.04
CA ASP A 660 20.22 9.24 20.30
C ASP A 660 20.45 8.30 21.50
N GLY A 661 21.52 8.44 22.29
CA GLY A 661 21.76 7.54 23.43
C GLY A 661 21.92 6.05 23.05
N SER A 662 21.87 5.16 24.03
CA SER A 662 21.84 3.70 23.84
C SER A 662 20.43 3.19 23.53
N ASP A 663 20.31 1.97 22.99
CA ASP A 663 19.01 1.32 22.76
C ASP A 663 18.13 1.30 24.03
N GLN A 664 18.74 1.10 25.21
CA GLN A 664 18.07 1.19 26.52
C GLN A 664 17.52 2.59 26.80
N ASP A 665 18.31 3.64 26.52
CA ASP A 665 17.87 5.02 26.73
C ASP A 665 16.67 5.32 25.82
N ARG A 666 16.72 4.87 24.57
CA ARG A 666 15.63 5.07 23.59
C ARG A 666 14.36 4.35 23.99
N ALA A 667 14.47 3.08 24.35
CA ALA A 667 13.33 2.27 24.77
C ALA A 667 12.70 2.80 26.07
N GLY A 668 13.53 3.24 27.01
CA GLY A 668 13.10 3.86 28.27
C GLY A 668 12.34 5.18 28.07
N ILE A 669 12.88 6.07 27.24
CA ILE A 669 12.21 7.33 26.85
C ILE A 669 10.91 7.03 26.10
N PHE A 670 10.94 6.15 25.09
CA PHE A 670 9.75 5.81 24.32
C PHE A 670 8.63 5.26 25.20
N MET A 671 8.94 4.33 26.12
CA MET A 671 7.96 3.78 27.05
C MET A 671 7.44 4.82 28.05
N HIS A 672 8.27 5.74 28.50
CA HIS A 672 7.84 6.84 29.37
C HIS A 672 6.85 7.76 28.66
N GLU A 673 7.17 8.20 27.44
CA GLU A 673 6.29 9.07 26.66
C GLU A 673 4.98 8.38 26.25
N LEU A 674 5.05 7.09 25.91
CA LEU A 674 3.88 6.26 25.71
C LEU A 674 3.02 6.17 26.97
N GLY A 675 3.63 6.16 28.16
CA GLY A 675 2.88 6.16 29.42
C GLY A 675 2.03 7.41 29.58
N HIS A 676 2.55 8.59 29.26
CA HIS A 676 1.74 9.82 29.23
C HIS A 676 0.60 9.76 28.23
N ASN A 677 0.88 9.18 27.06
CA ASN A 677 -0.11 8.98 26.02
C ASN A 677 -1.25 8.04 26.46
N LEU A 678 -0.92 7.08 27.31
CA LEU A 678 -1.85 6.14 27.95
C LEU A 678 -2.36 6.62 29.32
N GLY A 679 -2.20 7.91 29.65
CA GLY A 679 -2.82 8.52 30.84
C GLY A 679 -2.04 8.38 32.15
N LEU A 680 -0.78 7.96 32.12
CA LEU A 680 0.10 7.90 33.29
C LEU A 680 0.79 9.25 33.58
N THR A 681 1.24 9.39 34.82
CA THR A 681 1.98 10.54 35.36
C THR A 681 3.29 10.05 35.98
N HIS A 682 4.22 10.94 36.35
CA HIS A 682 5.52 10.50 36.87
C HIS A 682 5.49 9.89 38.29
N HIS A 683 4.35 9.92 38.98
CA HIS A 683 4.29 9.83 40.44
C HIS A 683 3.54 8.62 40.96
N CYS A 684 3.16 7.68 40.09
CA CYS A 684 2.31 6.57 40.47
C CYS A 684 1.07 7.08 41.24
N GLU A 685 0.41 8.13 40.73
CA GLU A 685 -0.88 8.63 41.20
C GLU A 685 -1.54 9.55 40.17
N SER A 686 -2.81 9.90 40.36
CA SER A 686 -3.58 10.58 39.32
C SER A 686 -3.43 12.11 39.25
N MET A 687 -2.79 12.80 40.22
CA MET A 687 -2.92 14.28 40.33
C MET A 687 -1.77 15.09 40.97
N SER A 688 -0.55 14.58 41.20
CA SER A 688 0.57 15.41 41.70
C SER A 688 1.60 15.75 40.62
N SER A 689 2.59 16.55 41.01
CA SER A 689 3.58 17.17 40.12
C SER A 689 5.04 16.98 40.60
N SER A 690 5.25 16.22 41.69
CA SER A 690 6.52 16.11 42.41
C SER A 690 7.36 14.92 41.96
N ASN A 691 8.42 15.15 41.18
CA ASN A 691 9.17 14.09 40.50
C ASN A 691 10.11 13.30 41.44
N GLY A 692 10.65 12.17 40.98
CA GLY A 692 11.71 11.47 41.72
C GLY A 692 11.25 10.62 42.92
N ALA A 693 9.94 10.44 43.12
CA ALA A 693 9.34 9.64 44.20
C ALA A 693 9.97 8.23 44.36
N PRO A 694 10.73 7.94 45.45
CA PRO A 694 11.43 6.65 45.59
C PRO A 694 10.49 5.45 45.72
N ASN A 695 9.27 5.67 46.18
CA ASN A 695 8.21 4.68 46.30
C ASN A 695 7.40 4.47 45.01
N CYS A 696 7.70 5.18 43.92
CA CYS A 696 7.16 4.95 42.58
C CYS A 696 8.20 4.24 41.70
N ILE A 697 8.15 2.90 41.68
CA ILE A 697 9.09 2.05 40.94
C ILE A 697 8.52 1.84 39.53
N SER A 698 8.75 2.81 38.66
CA SER A 698 8.19 2.86 37.30
C SER A 698 9.11 3.60 36.35
N VAL A 699 9.13 3.22 35.07
CA VAL A 699 9.78 4.03 34.02
C VAL A 699 9.16 5.43 33.88
N MET A 700 7.96 5.65 34.40
CA MET A 700 7.35 6.99 34.48
C MET A 700 8.08 7.92 35.44
N ASN A 701 8.87 7.38 36.37
CA ASN A 701 9.69 8.19 37.26
C ASN A 701 11.06 8.43 36.62
N TYR A 702 11.47 9.70 36.53
CA TYR A 702 12.74 10.13 35.91
C TYR A 702 14.00 9.45 36.46
N ASN A 703 13.98 8.98 37.71
CA ASN A 703 15.09 8.20 38.27
C ASN A 703 15.29 6.84 37.59
N TYR A 704 14.29 6.36 36.84
CA TYR A 704 14.27 5.07 36.17
C TYR A 704 14.01 5.17 34.66
N THR A 705 13.55 6.30 34.11
CA THR A 705 13.22 6.46 32.67
C THR A 705 14.29 5.87 31.75
N VAL A 706 15.54 6.33 31.85
CA VAL A 706 16.64 5.86 30.97
C VAL A 706 17.35 4.61 31.49
N THR A 707 17.31 4.37 32.80
CA THR A 707 18.05 3.26 33.42
C THR A 707 17.24 1.98 33.58
N GLY A 708 15.93 2.04 33.33
CA GLY A 708 14.96 1.02 33.69
C GLY A 708 14.79 0.87 35.21
N VAL A 709 13.77 0.13 35.61
CA VAL A 709 13.62 -0.34 36.99
C VAL A 709 14.52 -1.56 37.23
N TYR A 710 14.68 -1.95 38.50
CA TYR A 710 15.41 -3.17 38.85
C TYR A 710 14.48 -4.38 38.75
N GLY A 711 14.80 -5.34 37.90
CA GLY A 711 14.03 -6.57 37.67
C GLY A 711 14.96 -7.73 37.26
N ASP A 712 14.57 -8.97 37.55
CA ASP A 712 15.37 -10.17 37.25
C ASP A 712 16.85 -10.13 37.75
N GLY A 713 17.09 -9.34 38.81
CA GLY A 713 18.41 -9.20 39.43
C GLY A 713 19.32 -8.16 38.81
N ALA A 714 18.83 -7.31 37.89
CA ALA A 714 19.60 -6.24 37.26
C ALA A 714 18.76 -4.97 37.02
N TRP A 715 19.44 -3.84 36.85
CA TRP A 715 18.86 -2.61 36.29
C TRP A 715 18.67 -2.76 34.77
N GLY A 716 17.82 -1.92 34.16
CA GLY A 716 17.49 -1.96 32.73
C GLY A 716 16.14 -2.59 32.41
N TYR A 717 15.39 -3.03 33.42
CA TYR A 717 14.09 -3.64 33.22
C TYR A 717 13.05 -2.55 32.92
N LEU A 718 12.46 -2.53 31.73
CA LEU A 718 11.44 -1.55 31.35
C LEU A 718 10.07 -1.99 31.87
N ASP A 719 9.45 -1.28 32.80
CA ASP A 719 8.10 -1.61 33.29
C ASP A 719 7.42 -0.41 33.97
N TYR A 720 6.08 -0.39 33.94
CA TYR A 720 5.29 0.47 34.82
C TYR A 720 5.06 -0.20 36.17
N SER A 721 4.74 0.57 37.20
CA SER A 721 4.51 0.09 38.55
C SER A 721 3.23 -0.75 38.63
N PRO A 722 3.30 -2.05 38.99
CA PRO A 722 2.11 -2.88 39.22
C PRO A 722 1.57 -2.77 40.66
N PHE A 723 2.15 -1.92 41.49
CA PHE A 723 2.01 -2.02 42.93
C PHE A 723 0.74 -1.40 43.50
N THR A 724 0.06 -2.15 44.37
CA THR A 724 -0.97 -1.61 45.28
C THR A 724 -0.59 -1.97 46.72
N GLY A 725 -0.48 -0.96 47.57
CA GLY A 725 -0.23 -1.09 49.01
C GLY A 725 1.09 -0.51 49.51
N ILE A 726 1.86 0.18 48.66
CA ILE A 726 3.01 0.97 49.12
C ILE A 726 2.48 2.30 49.69
N LEU A 727 2.79 2.59 50.95
CA LEU A 727 2.28 3.78 51.63
C LEU A 727 2.97 5.07 51.15
N GLU A 728 2.34 6.20 51.49
CA GLU A 728 2.87 7.53 51.23
C GLU A 728 4.21 7.75 51.93
N LEU A 729 5.12 8.44 51.25
CA LEU A 729 6.34 9.01 51.83
C LEU A 729 6.12 10.52 51.96
N ASN A 730 6.44 11.09 53.11
CA ASN A 730 6.29 12.52 53.36
C ASN A 730 7.65 13.07 53.80
N GLU A 731 8.27 13.89 52.94
CA GLU A 731 9.61 14.46 53.14
C GLU A 731 9.70 15.43 54.32
N THR A 732 8.56 15.84 54.88
CA THR A 732 8.52 16.60 56.14
C THR A 732 8.47 15.70 57.38
N ALA A 733 8.26 14.39 57.21
CA ALA A 733 8.05 13.43 58.30
C ALA A 733 8.44 11.98 57.94
N LEU A 734 9.63 11.76 57.38
CA LEU A 734 10.15 10.43 57.00
C LEU A 734 10.55 9.63 58.24
N LEU A 735 10.16 8.34 58.29
CA LEU A 735 10.54 7.42 59.38
C LEU A 735 11.62 6.44 58.92
N GLU A 736 12.87 6.73 59.24
CA GLU A 736 14.01 5.90 58.86
C GLU A 736 13.93 4.49 59.40
N SER A 737 13.50 4.34 60.66
CA SER A 737 13.33 3.02 61.29
C SER A 737 12.37 2.08 60.55
N SER A 738 11.39 2.62 59.82
CA SER A 738 10.39 1.86 59.07
C SER A 738 10.71 1.74 57.57
N GLY A 739 11.52 2.64 57.02
CA GLY A 739 11.83 2.69 55.59
C GLY A 739 10.56 2.81 54.74
N ILE A 740 10.51 2.06 53.63
CA ILE A 740 9.29 1.94 52.80
C ILE A 740 8.34 0.93 53.44
N ILE A 741 7.12 1.36 53.69
CA ILE A 741 6.05 0.50 54.21
C ILE A 741 5.23 -0.02 53.03
N SER A 742 5.47 -1.28 52.66
CA SER A 742 4.71 -2.00 51.65
C SER A 742 3.80 -3.03 52.31
N GLY A 743 2.49 -2.85 52.25
CA GLY A 743 1.51 -3.68 52.97
C GLY A 743 1.66 -5.19 52.70
N THR A 744 1.18 -5.65 51.53
CA THR A 744 1.31 -7.06 51.08
C THR A 744 2.28 -7.22 49.92
N VAL A 745 2.92 -6.14 49.48
CA VAL A 745 3.84 -6.12 48.34
C VAL A 745 5.24 -6.54 48.82
N ASP A 746 5.80 -7.53 48.13
CA ASP A 746 7.17 -8.00 48.35
C ASP A 746 8.15 -7.12 47.57
N LEU A 747 8.86 -6.25 48.29
CA LEU A 747 9.91 -5.40 47.71
C LEU A 747 11.28 -6.09 47.66
N SER A 748 11.39 -7.37 48.04
CA SER A 748 12.70 -8.04 48.11
C SER A 748 13.35 -8.24 46.74
N THR A 749 12.58 -8.18 45.66
CA THR A 749 13.05 -8.30 44.27
C THR A 749 13.16 -6.96 43.54
N THR A 750 12.96 -5.84 44.24
CA THR A 750 12.95 -4.50 43.66
C THR A 750 14.14 -3.68 44.14
N ALA A 751 14.31 -2.48 43.59
CA ALA A 751 15.24 -1.48 44.09
C ALA A 751 14.62 -0.10 44.03
N ILE A 752 15.13 0.80 44.86
CA ILE A 752 14.74 2.21 44.88
C ILE A 752 15.98 3.10 44.71
N ARG A 753 15.72 4.30 44.21
CA ARG A 753 16.66 5.41 44.13
C ARG A 753 16.08 6.64 44.81
N PHE A 754 16.93 7.34 45.53
CA PHE A 754 16.62 8.63 46.15
C PHE A 754 17.90 9.45 46.32
N PHE A 755 17.80 10.73 46.61
CA PHE A 755 18.95 11.60 46.84
C PHE A 755 19.14 11.90 48.31
N CYS A 756 20.40 12.03 48.75
CA CYS A 756 20.67 12.53 50.09
C CYS A 756 20.39 14.04 50.15
N ASP A 757 19.79 14.50 51.24
CA ASP A 757 19.52 15.93 51.45
C ASP A 757 20.81 16.76 51.30
N GLY A 758 20.82 17.64 50.29
CA GLY A 758 21.96 18.50 49.96
C GLY A 758 23.07 17.86 49.12
N ASP A 759 22.91 16.64 48.61
CA ASP A 759 23.81 16.02 47.62
C ASP A 759 23.06 15.58 46.34
N PRO A 760 22.99 16.46 45.33
CA PRO A 760 22.19 16.24 44.13
C PRO A 760 22.87 15.37 43.07
N ASN A 761 24.12 14.94 43.28
CA ASN A 761 24.97 14.42 42.19
C ASN A 761 25.05 12.89 42.11
N ASP A 762 24.68 12.17 43.17
CA ASP A 762 24.81 10.71 43.24
C ASP A 762 23.61 10.11 44.00
N PRO A 763 22.63 9.50 43.32
CA PRO A 763 21.48 8.91 43.97
C PRO A 763 21.90 7.68 44.78
N VAL A 764 21.35 7.55 45.98
CA VAL A 764 21.46 6.35 46.81
C VAL A 764 20.60 5.25 46.21
N GLU A 765 21.23 4.10 45.92
CA GLU A 765 20.53 2.90 45.47
C GLU A 765 20.38 1.88 46.60
N ILE A 766 19.15 1.40 46.82
CA ILE A 766 18.87 0.31 47.76
C ILE A 766 18.15 -0.82 47.04
N ILE A 767 18.84 -1.95 46.89
CA ILE A 767 18.26 -3.22 46.42
C ILE A 767 17.59 -3.91 47.61
N SER A 768 16.38 -4.44 47.41
CA SER A 768 15.55 -5.08 48.43
C SER A 768 15.22 -4.17 49.62
N PRO A 769 14.49 -3.04 49.43
CA PRO A 769 14.22 -2.04 50.47
C PRO A 769 13.17 -2.49 51.51
N THR A 770 13.41 -3.61 52.21
CA THR A 770 12.46 -4.24 53.15
C THR A 770 12.74 -3.89 54.62
N GLY A 771 13.48 -2.82 54.90
CA GLY A 771 13.96 -2.48 56.25
C GLY A 771 14.20 -1.00 56.44
N SER A 772 14.94 -0.66 57.50
CA SER A 772 15.26 0.74 57.82
C SER A 772 16.10 1.38 56.71
N ILE A 773 15.78 2.63 56.38
CA ILE A 773 16.47 3.42 55.35
C ILE A 773 16.92 4.72 56.00
N ASP A 774 18.21 5.05 55.85
CA ASP A 774 18.80 6.33 56.26
C ASP A 774 18.46 7.35 55.16
N TRP A 775 17.40 8.11 55.35
CA TRP A 775 16.84 8.99 54.31
C TRP A 775 17.63 10.29 54.19
N ASN A 776 18.27 10.75 55.26
CA ASN A 776 19.09 11.97 55.26
C ASN A 776 20.60 11.71 55.07
N CYS A 777 21.00 10.44 55.02
CA CYS A 777 22.36 9.97 54.80
C CYS A 777 23.38 10.41 55.86
N ASP A 778 22.96 10.65 57.11
CA ASP A 778 23.86 11.04 58.18
C ASP A 778 24.63 9.86 58.82
N GLY A 779 24.31 8.64 58.38
CA GLY A 779 24.91 7.39 58.82
C GLY A 779 24.29 6.83 60.11
N GLN A 780 23.14 7.35 60.56
CA GLN A 780 22.34 6.84 61.67
C GLN A 780 20.94 6.44 61.19
N ILE A 781 20.23 5.66 62.00
CA ILE A 781 18.80 5.37 61.80
C ILE A 781 18.04 6.02 62.93
N ASP A 782 17.29 7.07 62.62
CA ASP A 782 16.48 7.80 63.56
C ASP A 782 15.19 7.06 63.91
N SER A 783 14.89 7.07 65.22
CA SER A 783 13.65 6.47 65.77
C SER A 783 12.45 7.41 65.73
N THR A 784 12.65 8.66 65.31
CA THR A 784 11.64 9.71 65.18
C THR A 784 11.60 10.22 63.75
N ALA A 785 10.49 10.83 63.34
CA ALA A 785 10.35 11.36 61.99
C ALA A 785 11.39 12.49 61.73
N ILE A 786 12.03 12.44 60.56
CA ILE A 786 12.99 13.43 60.08
C ILE A 786 12.44 14.13 58.82
N SER A 787 13.11 15.20 58.41
CA SER A 787 12.81 15.88 57.16
C SER A 787 14.04 15.86 56.28
N ALA A 788 13.88 15.45 55.03
CA ALA A 788 14.93 15.34 54.02
C ALA A 788 14.29 15.42 52.63
N ASP A 789 14.93 16.16 51.73
CA ASP A 789 14.64 16.19 50.30
C ASP A 789 15.27 14.97 49.65
N ILE A 790 14.44 13.99 49.29
CA ILE A 790 14.83 12.70 48.72
C ILE A 790 14.51 12.61 47.21
N SER A 791 13.80 13.59 46.65
CA SER A 791 13.49 13.73 45.22
C SER A 791 14.46 14.62 44.45
N ASN A 792 15.26 15.45 45.12
CA ASN A 792 16.19 16.42 44.54
C ASN A 792 15.51 17.63 43.86
N GLU A 793 14.31 17.99 44.30
CA GLU A 793 13.55 19.12 43.73
C GLU A 793 13.70 20.42 44.55
N ASN A 794 14.50 20.41 45.63
CA ASN A 794 14.70 21.51 46.58
C ASN A 794 13.40 21.95 47.28
N VAL A 795 12.40 21.06 47.34
CA VAL A 795 11.11 21.23 48.01
C VAL A 795 10.76 19.91 48.69
N ASN A 796 10.17 19.98 49.89
CA ASN A 796 9.74 18.77 50.59
C ASN A 796 8.27 18.47 50.27
N ASP A 797 8.04 17.34 49.63
CA ASP A 797 6.76 16.88 49.10
C ASP A 797 6.23 15.60 49.78
N VAL A 798 5.06 15.17 49.29
CA VAL A 798 4.37 13.95 49.73
C VAL A 798 4.17 13.07 48.51
N PHE A 799 4.84 11.92 48.50
CA PHE A 799 4.79 10.96 47.41
C PHE A 799 3.82 9.83 47.70
N PHE A 800 2.86 9.62 46.83
CA PHE A 800 1.90 8.54 46.93
C PHE A 800 2.42 7.34 46.10
N GLY A 801 2.55 6.16 46.72
CA GLY A 801 3.08 4.95 46.05
C GLY A 801 2.02 3.89 45.76
N ASN A 802 0.74 4.19 46.00
CA ASN A 802 -0.33 3.19 46.01
C ASN A 802 -1.17 3.23 44.72
N PHE A 803 -0.52 3.04 43.57
CA PHE A 803 -1.18 3.06 42.28
C PHE A 803 -0.55 2.03 41.35
N ASN A 804 -1.40 1.15 40.83
CA ASN A 804 -1.02 0.22 39.79
C ASN A 804 -1.27 0.88 38.45
N GLU A 805 -0.20 1.27 37.77
CA GLU A 805 -0.24 1.99 36.50
C GLU A 805 -0.79 1.12 35.37
N TRP A 806 -0.43 -0.17 35.34
CA TRP A 806 -0.94 -1.13 34.34
C TRP A 806 -2.46 -1.23 34.33
N ASN A 807 -3.10 -1.21 35.50
CA ASN A 807 -4.56 -1.26 35.64
C ASN A 807 -5.25 0.07 35.33
N ASN A 808 -4.48 1.14 35.10
CA ASN A 808 -4.99 2.49 34.85
C ASN A 808 -4.52 3.05 33.50
N LEU A 809 -3.99 2.22 32.62
CA LEU A 809 -3.73 2.60 31.23
C LEU A 809 -5.05 2.95 30.52
N VAL A 810 -5.01 4.03 29.75
CA VAL A 810 -6.10 4.51 28.91
C VAL A 810 -5.74 4.23 27.46
N PHE A 811 -6.45 3.29 26.84
CA PHE A 811 -6.17 2.82 25.48
C PHE A 811 -6.76 3.73 24.40
N SER A 812 -7.91 4.38 24.66
CA SER A 812 -8.53 5.30 23.71
C SER A 812 -7.71 6.60 23.60
N GLY A 813 -7.03 6.81 22.47
CA GLY A 813 -6.31 8.06 22.20
C GLY A 813 -7.23 9.28 21.92
N GLY A 814 -8.52 9.05 21.66
CA GLY A 814 -9.54 10.06 21.38
C GLY A 814 -10.96 9.58 21.69
N GLU A 815 -11.98 10.42 21.45
CA GLU A 815 -13.39 10.06 21.65
C GLU A 815 -13.88 9.08 20.56
N ILE A 816 -13.63 7.78 20.72
CA ILE A 816 -14.32 6.71 19.99
C ILE A 816 -15.12 5.87 20.99
N GLY A 817 -16.37 5.57 20.67
CA GLY A 817 -17.30 4.80 21.52
C GLY A 817 -18.13 5.62 22.54
N LEU A 818 -17.92 6.94 22.66
CA LEU A 818 -18.77 7.82 23.47
C LEU A 818 -19.97 8.36 22.69
N ASP A 819 -20.82 7.47 22.19
CA ASP A 819 -22.22 7.82 21.97
C ASP A 819 -22.92 7.95 23.33
N ASN A 820 -23.43 9.15 23.63
CA ASN A 820 -24.45 9.35 24.67
C ASN A 820 -25.81 8.78 24.26
#